data_AF-F4KQM4-F1
#
_entry.id   AF-F4KQM4-F1
#
_cell.length_a   1.000
_cell.length_b   1.000
_cell.length_c   1.000
_cell.angle_alpha   90.00
_cell.angle_beta   90.00
_cell.angle_gamma   90.00
#
_symmetry.space_group_name_H-M   'P 1'
#
loop_
_entity.id
_entity.type
_entity.pdbx_description
1 polymer ?
#
loop_
_entity_poly.entity_id
_entity_poly.type
_entity_poly.pdbx_seq_one_letter_code
_entity_poly.pdbx_strand_id
1 'polypeptide(L)'
;MGKLSNLLILLSICLAPRAYAQTNFAVPPLPDPAERMANLKREWTALQQSPPQLAVRDCFLFLLDALDTQFLEPQQVEWVLKLVQTRMVSNPAAGRSYGNIFWGWHETGIDVGDGNNIEFCMQYGLPIKLLFNDRLSPTARKTLDEIFTLGLKGARNQVVRISYTNIYLMKIWNFVAFAQVYQQPEILEEGRKYFDLWLNHLARYGNREYDSPTYCGVDLESLLLLCRFSTDADIQAKARATLRFFLNDLSAHYLPRAGILGGAHSRDYNRVFSRDLLEEKYFNPLLGGPNRNVHLFHELCLSTLQEIGLSTEQKGWMQRKNRFIVQRWDSLAHTFACDFVGDKFSMGSSNQAYSPDDKPFVVYLSSKRIPEMPNIAFVMEGRNDHYGTWSAEGIGEKMKHLIPANYPSNGGWGKARHLMPFMQSAQNKGEMVMLVSGNKDHNCIFEYLNSTIVLPNTFDEIWLGNQPSAVPTPGTKTDFDATQTLFARFEDVVIAFRFLWSNAEQGTRPALYNDGFQFIATREKFPLEHNAALRITLQHPDDGKANVAMWWKVVEGIKTDRAFAAFRQEVLQAEVAVKTENGLLDVAVLTKSGKLGLRADLATKKRLAYYNPQPLPTDFLLNIDGVEIGKPILEKYKTAAKR
;
A
#
# COMPACT_ATOMS: atom_id res chain seq x y z
N MET A 1 -59.56 -34.91 -1.02
CA MET A 1 -58.59 -35.64 -1.85
C MET A 1 -57.88 -34.59 -2.71
N GLY A 2 -56.57 -34.34 -2.70
CA GLY A 2 -55.43 -34.92 -1.98
C GLY A 2 -54.29 -33.89 -1.95
N LYS A 3 -53.42 -34.02 -0.95
CA LYS A 3 -52.28 -33.17 -0.61
C LYS A 3 -51.17 -33.26 -1.67
N LEU A 4 -50.56 -32.14 -2.03
CA LEU A 4 -49.24 -32.07 -2.65
C LEU A 4 -48.29 -31.37 -1.67
N SER A 5 -47.64 -32.19 -0.86
CA SER A 5 -46.64 -31.82 0.12
C SER A 5 -45.24 -32.03 -0.44
N ASN A 6 -44.43 -30.97 -0.36
CA ASN A 6 -42.99 -30.92 -0.10
C ASN A 6 -42.11 -32.06 -0.64
N LEU A 7 -41.30 -31.75 -1.66
CA LEU A 7 -40.02 -32.42 -1.88
C LEU A 7 -38.90 -31.36 -1.83
N LEU A 8 -38.42 -31.10 -0.62
CA LEU A 8 -37.18 -30.38 -0.36
C LEU A 8 -36.05 -31.38 -0.59
N ILE A 9 -35.33 -31.25 -1.71
CA ILE A 9 -34.10 -32.02 -1.95
C ILE A 9 -32.99 -31.38 -1.13
N LEU A 10 -32.74 -31.92 0.06
CA LEU A 10 -31.50 -31.73 0.81
C LEU A 10 -30.40 -32.51 0.09
N LEU A 11 -29.62 -31.82 -0.73
CA LEU A 11 -28.39 -32.36 -1.29
C LEU A 11 -27.30 -32.30 -0.19
N SER A 12 -27.27 -33.32 0.66
CA SER A 12 -26.13 -33.56 1.55
C SER A 12 -24.94 -33.95 0.68
N ILE A 13 -24.00 -33.03 0.47
CA ILE A 13 -22.71 -33.31 -0.14
C ILE A 13 -21.92 -34.18 0.86
N CYS A 14 -21.99 -35.50 0.68
CA CYS A 14 -21.12 -36.44 1.38
C CYS A 14 -19.71 -36.30 0.79
N LEU A 15 -18.83 -35.57 1.48
CA LEU A 15 -17.39 -35.60 1.24
C LEU A 15 -16.85 -36.97 1.64
N ALA A 16 -16.75 -37.90 0.69
CA ALA A 16 -16.01 -39.13 0.90
C ALA A 16 -14.51 -38.78 1.04
N PRO A 17 -13.78 -39.29 2.06
CA PRO A 17 -12.36 -39.02 2.22
C PRO A 17 -11.58 -39.73 1.11
N ARG A 18 -11.27 -39.02 0.02
CA ARG A 18 -10.23 -39.45 -0.92
C ARG A 18 -8.87 -39.17 -0.28
N ALA A 19 -7.96 -40.13 -0.40
CA ALA A 19 -6.58 -39.97 0.04
C ALA A 19 -5.98 -38.72 -0.64
N TYR A 20 -5.54 -37.78 0.19
CA TYR A 20 -4.90 -36.56 -0.25
C TYR A 20 -3.49 -36.89 -0.76
N ALA A 21 -3.20 -36.60 -2.04
CA ALA A 21 -1.83 -36.64 -2.53
C ALA A 21 -1.12 -35.39 -2.00
N GLN A 22 -0.26 -35.58 -0.99
CA GLN A 22 0.57 -34.50 -0.46
C GLN A 22 1.47 -33.97 -1.57
N THR A 23 1.62 -32.65 -1.64
CA THR A 23 2.54 -32.05 -2.62
C THR A 23 3.96 -32.54 -2.30
N ASN A 24 4.72 -33.01 -3.31
CA ASN A 24 6.14 -33.36 -3.15
C ASN A 24 7.04 -32.11 -2.96
N PHE A 25 6.47 -31.04 -2.41
CA PHE A 25 7.14 -29.77 -2.23
C PHE A 25 8.06 -29.82 -1.01
N ALA A 26 9.33 -29.50 -1.22
CA ALA A 26 10.29 -29.37 -0.13
C ALA A 26 10.10 -28.02 0.57
N VAL A 27 9.69 -28.07 1.84
CA VAL A 27 9.52 -26.87 2.67
C VAL A 27 10.87 -26.16 2.83
N PRO A 28 10.98 -24.85 2.52
CA PRO A 28 12.22 -24.12 2.64
C PRO A 28 12.63 -23.96 4.11
N PRO A 29 13.93 -24.04 4.44
CA PRO A 29 14.39 -23.72 5.79
C PRO A 29 14.25 -22.22 6.05
N LEU A 30 13.88 -21.85 7.28
CA LEU A 30 13.90 -20.45 7.72
C LEU A 30 15.35 -19.98 7.99
N PRO A 31 15.64 -18.68 7.76
CA PRO A 31 16.99 -18.13 7.87
C PRO A 31 17.55 -18.17 9.30
N ASP A 32 16.68 -18.04 10.31
CA ASP A 32 17.05 -18.12 11.73
C ASP A 32 16.08 -19.03 12.50
N PRO A 33 16.41 -20.32 12.65
CA PRO A 33 15.61 -21.27 13.41
C PRO A 33 15.45 -20.92 14.90
N ALA A 34 16.43 -20.22 15.49
CA ALA A 34 16.38 -19.85 16.90
C ALA A 34 15.39 -18.70 17.12
N GLU A 35 15.43 -17.66 16.29
CA GLU A 35 14.47 -16.57 16.34
C GLU A 35 13.05 -17.05 15.99
N ARG A 36 12.91 -17.98 15.03
CA ARG A 36 11.62 -18.64 14.75
C ARG A 36 11.05 -19.31 16.00
N MET A 37 11.86 -20.09 16.71
CA MET A 37 11.43 -20.76 17.94
C MET A 37 11.12 -19.77 19.07
N ALA A 38 11.86 -18.67 19.17
CA ALA A 38 11.54 -17.59 20.10
C ALA A 38 10.19 -16.92 19.75
N ASN A 39 9.90 -16.73 18.45
CA ASN A 39 8.64 -16.19 17.99
C ASN A 39 7.46 -17.11 18.31
N LEU A 40 7.56 -18.41 18.02
CA LEU A 40 6.55 -19.42 18.36
C LEU A 40 6.19 -19.40 19.86
N LYS A 41 7.19 -19.27 20.75
CA LYS A 41 6.96 -19.16 22.19
C LYS A 41 6.20 -17.88 22.57
N ARG A 42 6.53 -16.74 21.94
CA ARG A 42 5.83 -15.46 22.16
C ARG A 42 4.37 -15.55 21.69
N GLU A 43 4.14 -16.08 20.50
CA GLU A 43 2.80 -16.24 19.92
C GLU A 43 1.95 -17.21 20.72
N TRP A 44 2.52 -18.34 21.15
CA TRP A 44 1.85 -19.28 22.05
C TRP A 44 1.45 -18.63 23.38
N THR A 45 2.37 -17.87 23.99
CA THR A 45 2.08 -17.13 25.22
C THR A 45 0.97 -16.11 25.00
N ALA A 46 0.99 -15.37 23.88
CA ALA A 46 -0.03 -14.39 23.54
C ALA A 46 -1.40 -15.04 23.29
N LEU A 47 -1.43 -16.23 22.66
CA LEU A 47 -2.64 -16.98 22.37
C LEU A 47 -3.30 -17.56 23.64
N GLN A 48 -2.50 -17.86 24.68
CA GLN A 48 -2.99 -18.38 25.96
C GLN A 48 -3.57 -17.30 26.90
N GLN A 49 -3.47 -16.02 26.55
CA GLN A 49 -4.07 -14.95 27.34
C GLN A 49 -5.60 -14.94 27.21
N SER A 50 -6.30 -14.27 28.14
CA SER A 50 -7.76 -14.11 28.13
C SER A 50 -8.14 -12.63 28.20
N PRO A 51 -8.64 -12.03 27.11
CA PRO A 51 -8.72 -12.60 25.75
C PRO A 51 -7.33 -12.91 25.16
N PRO A 52 -7.24 -13.76 24.13
CA PRO A 52 -5.98 -13.94 23.41
C PRO A 52 -5.50 -12.62 22.78
N GLN A 53 -4.18 -12.42 22.73
CA GLN A 53 -3.55 -11.23 22.14
C GLN A 53 -3.00 -11.48 20.72
N LEU A 54 -2.89 -12.74 20.29
CA LEU A 54 -2.58 -13.08 18.91
C LEU A 54 -3.85 -12.94 18.06
N ALA A 55 -3.83 -12.21 16.94
CA ALA A 55 -5.05 -12.00 16.14
C ALA A 55 -5.56 -13.33 15.54
N VAL A 56 -6.87 -13.42 15.28
CA VAL A 56 -7.52 -14.69 14.85
C VAL A 56 -6.90 -15.24 13.56
N ARG A 57 -6.61 -14.37 12.59
CA ARG A 57 -5.95 -14.80 11.33
C ARG A 57 -4.51 -15.28 11.56
N ASP A 58 -3.80 -14.67 12.51
CA ASP A 58 -2.39 -14.95 12.77
C ASP A 58 -2.23 -16.32 13.46
N CYS A 59 -3.31 -16.87 14.05
CA CYS A 59 -3.37 -18.27 14.49
C CYS A 59 -3.05 -19.26 13.36
N PHE A 60 -3.41 -18.97 12.11
CA PHE A 60 -3.09 -19.85 10.98
C PHE A 60 -1.61 -19.78 10.60
N LEU A 61 -0.98 -18.59 10.68
CA LEU A 61 0.48 -18.45 10.51
C LEU A 61 1.21 -19.23 11.61
N PHE A 62 0.81 -19.02 12.87
CA PHE A 62 1.35 -19.74 14.02
C PHE A 62 1.20 -21.27 13.86
N LEU A 63 0.03 -21.76 13.44
CA LEU A 63 -0.20 -23.19 13.22
C LEU A 63 0.66 -23.77 12.09
N LEU A 64 0.87 -23.02 11.01
CA LEU A 64 1.74 -23.45 9.91
C LEU A 64 3.17 -23.67 10.41
N ASP A 65 3.70 -22.74 11.19
CA ASP A 65 5.02 -22.85 11.81
C ASP A 65 5.10 -23.95 12.90
N ALA A 66 4.07 -24.07 13.73
CA ALA A 66 4.01 -25.06 14.79
C ALA A 66 3.97 -26.50 14.24
N LEU A 67 3.26 -26.73 13.13
CA LEU A 67 3.20 -28.03 12.48
C LEU A 67 4.49 -28.39 11.76
N ASP A 68 5.15 -27.40 11.14
CA ASP A 68 6.45 -27.60 10.49
C ASP A 68 7.53 -27.99 11.51
N THR A 69 7.54 -27.32 12.67
CA THR A 69 8.53 -27.53 13.75
C THR A 69 8.16 -28.60 14.77
N GLN A 70 6.94 -29.14 14.72
CA GLN A 70 6.37 -30.00 15.76
C GLN A 70 6.39 -29.35 17.16
N PHE A 71 6.24 -28.02 17.22
CA PHE A 71 6.29 -27.25 18.46
C PHE A 71 5.10 -27.56 19.39
N LEU A 72 3.94 -27.89 18.82
CA LEU A 72 2.72 -28.21 19.57
C LEU A 72 2.44 -29.71 19.56
N GLU A 73 1.95 -30.20 20.69
CA GLU A 73 1.37 -31.53 20.79
C GLU A 73 0.04 -31.62 20.01
N PRO A 74 -0.37 -32.81 19.53
CA PRO A 74 -1.60 -32.97 18.75
C PRO A 74 -2.86 -32.38 19.41
N GLN A 75 -2.99 -32.49 20.74
CA GLN A 75 -4.15 -31.91 21.46
C GLN A 75 -4.09 -30.38 21.53
N GLN A 76 -2.89 -29.79 21.52
CA GLN A 76 -2.73 -28.33 21.50
C GLN A 76 -3.09 -27.77 20.11
N VAL A 77 -2.68 -28.46 19.03
CA VAL A 77 -3.13 -28.11 17.66
C VAL A 77 -4.65 -28.12 17.57
N GLU A 78 -5.30 -29.16 18.10
CA GLU A 78 -6.76 -29.25 18.16
C GLU A 78 -7.38 -28.11 18.97
N TRP A 79 -6.79 -27.75 20.11
CA TRP A 79 -7.26 -26.64 20.94
C TRP A 79 -7.21 -25.31 20.19
N VAL A 80 -6.12 -25.00 19.48
CA VAL A 80 -6.01 -23.75 18.68
C VAL A 80 -7.08 -23.72 17.58
N LEU A 81 -7.28 -24.83 16.86
CA LEU A 81 -8.29 -24.90 15.81
C LEU A 81 -9.71 -24.70 16.36
N LYS A 82 -10.04 -25.34 17.49
CA LYS A 82 -11.32 -25.14 18.17
C LYS A 82 -11.51 -23.70 18.64
N LEU A 83 -10.45 -23.08 19.16
CA LEU A 83 -10.47 -21.68 19.56
C LEU A 83 -10.77 -20.76 18.37
N VAL A 84 -10.10 -20.95 17.23
CA VAL A 84 -10.43 -20.22 15.98
C VAL A 84 -11.86 -20.49 15.52
N GLN A 85 -12.34 -21.74 15.61
CA GLN A 85 -13.69 -22.12 15.24
C GLN A 85 -14.76 -21.33 16.02
N THR A 86 -14.50 -20.95 17.28
CA THR A 86 -15.43 -20.11 18.07
C THR A 86 -15.65 -18.72 17.48
N ARG A 87 -14.76 -18.26 16.59
CA ARG A 87 -14.81 -16.94 15.96
C ARG A 87 -15.48 -16.97 14.59
N MET A 88 -15.97 -18.13 14.15
CA MET A 88 -16.73 -18.25 12.91
C MET A 88 -18.20 -17.91 13.09
N VAL A 89 -18.76 -17.18 12.12
CA VAL A 89 -20.20 -16.89 12.07
C VAL A 89 -20.92 -18.06 11.41
N SER A 90 -21.54 -18.91 12.24
CA SER A 90 -22.20 -20.16 11.80
C SER A 90 -23.72 -20.05 11.60
N ASN A 91 -24.33 -18.91 11.94
CA ASN A 91 -25.77 -18.68 11.76
C ASN A 91 -26.10 -18.24 10.32
N PRO A 92 -26.89 -19.01 9.54
CA PRO A 92 -27.29 -18.60 8.19
C PRO A 92 -28.07 -17.28 8.12
N ALA A 93 -28.76 -16.89 9.20
CA ALA A 93 -29.46 -15.61 9.29
C ALA A 93 -28.52 -14.39 9.30
N ALA A 94 -27.20 -14.61 9.44
CA ALA A 94 -26.18 -13.57 9.35
C ALA A 94 -25.97 -13.00 7.92
N GLY A 95 -26.65 -13.55 6.91
CA GLY A 95 -26.59 -13.05 5.54
C GLY A 95 -25.15 -13.09 5.00
N ARG A 96 -24.61 -11.94 4.59
CA ARG A 96 -23.26 -11.82 4.02
C ARG A 96 -22.14 -12.25 4.98
N SER A 97 -22.40 -12.18 6.29
CA SER A 97 -21.44 -12.58 7.32
C SER A 97 -21.45 -14.07 7.60
N TYR A 98 -22.45 -14.83 7.10
CA TYR A 98 -22.51 -16.28 7.27
C TYR A 98 -21.29 -16.96 6.62
N GLY A 99 -20.52 -17.67 7.44
CA GLY A 99 -19.29 -18.34 7.04
C GLY A 99 -18.02 -17.52 7.20
N ASN A 100 -18.13 -16.25 7.63
CA ASN A 100 -16.99 -15.36 7.85
C ASN A 100 -16.39 -15.55 9.26
N ILE A 101 -15.27 -14.88 9.54
CA ILE A 101 -14.52 -14.98 10.80
C ILE A 101 -14.31 -13.57 11.37
N PHE A 102 -14.52 -13.38 12.67
CA PHE A 102 -14.21 -12.10 13.33
C PHE A 102 -12.69 -11.80 13.34
N TRP A 103 -12.33 -10.52 13.23
CA TRP A 103 -10.93 -10.07 13.24
C TRP A 103 -10.24 -10.34 14.58
N GLY A 104 -10.92 -9.97 15.67
CA GLY A 104 -10.43 -10.13 17.04
C GLY A 104 -11.27 -11.11 17.86
N TRP A 105 -10.97 -11.09 19.16
CA TRP A 105 -11.57 -11.98 20.17
C TRP A 105 -12.73 -11.34 20.93
N HIS A 106 -12.99 -10.06 20.69
CA HIS A 106 -13.95 -9.26 21.46
C HIS A 106 -15.28 -9.07 20.76
N GLU A 107 -15.29 -9.19 19.43
CA GLU A 107 -16.48 -8.99 18.62
C GLU A 107 -17.52 -10.05 18.94
N THR A 108 -18.78 -9.63 19.03
CA THR A 108 -19.93 -10.48 19.32
C THR A 108 -21.03 -10.22 18.31
N GLY A 109 -21.95 -11.17 18.15
CA GLY A 109 -23.11 -11.04 17.26
C GLY A 109 -22.95 -11.80 15.96
N ILE A 110 -23.62 -11.32 14.90
CA ILE A 110 -23.70 -12.00 13.59
C ILE A 110 -23.08 -11.18 12.45
N ASP A 111 -22.73 -9.92 12.69
CA ASP A 111 -22.11 -9.06 11.68
C ASP A 111 -20.62 -8.89 11.97
N VAL A 112 -19.77 -9.34 11.03
CA VAL A 112 -18.31 -9.19 11.15
C VAL A 112 -17.82 -7.78 10.82
N GLY A 113 -18.69 -6.92 10.27
CA GLY A 113 -18.34 -5.58 9.81
C GLY A 113 -17.44 -5.61 8.57
N ASP A 114 -16.14 -5.80 8.77
CA ASP A 114 -15.20 -5.97 7.67
C ASP A 114 -15.11 -7.46 7.27
N GLY A 115 -15.85 -7.80 6.21
CA GLY A 115 -15.90 -9.15 5.66
C GLY A 115 -14.60 -9.67 5.05
N ASN A 116 -13.51 -8.89 4.98
CA ASN A 116 -12.27 -9.31 4.33
C ASN A 116 -11.46 -10.34 5.13
N ASN A 117 -11.75 -10.53 6.41
CA ASN A 117 -10.96 -11.42 7.27
C ASN A 117 -10.95 -12.89 6.79
N ILE A 118 -12.05 -13.35 6.19
CA ILE A 118 -12.10 -14.72 5.66
C ILE A 118 -11.02 -14.94 4.60
N GLU A 119 -10.73 -13.95 3.74
CA GLU A 119 -9.75 -14.12 2.67
C GLU A 119 -8.33 -14.23 3.23
N PHE A 120 -7.98 -13.47 4.28
CA PHE A 120 -6.71 -13.63 5.00
C PHE A 120 -6.61 -14.98 5.71
N CYS A 121 -7.65 -15.37 6.46
CA CYS A 121 -7.65 -16.63 7.20
C CYS A 121 -7.47 -17.83 6.27
N MET A 122 -8.13 -17.84 5.11
CA MET A 122 -8.00 -18.93 4.15
C MET A 122 -6.67 -18.90 3.40
N GLN A 123 -6.11 -17.71 3.10
CA GLN A 123 -4.81 -17.60 2.44
C GLN A 123 -3.71 -18.23 3.30
N TYR A 124 -3.73 -17.97 4.60
CA TYR A 124 -2.77 -18.53 5.56
C TYR A 124 -3.10 -19.97 5.96
N GLY A 125 -4.39 -20.32 6.05
CA GLY A 125 -4.85 -21.62 6.50
C GLY A 125 -4.68 -22.73 5.48
N LEU A 126 -5.03 -22.52 4.21
CA LEU A 126 -5.03 -23.57 3.18
C LEU A 126 -3.64 -24.23 2.98
N PRO A 127 -2.50 -23.51 3.05
CA PRO A 127 -1.17 -24.11 3.09
C PRO A 127 -0.99 -25.21 4.14
N ILE A 128 -1.69 -25.16 5.28
CA ILE A 128 -1.62 -26.22 6.31
C ILE A 128 -2.06 -27.58 5.73
N LYS A 129 -3.15 -27.60 4.95
CA LYS A 129 -3.60 -28.84 4.29
C LYS A 129 -2.69 -29.23 3.13
N LEU A 130 -2.15 -28.24 2.39
CA LEU A 130 -1.27 -28.52 1.25
C LEU A 130 0.07 -29.16 1.67
N LEU A 131 0.58 -28.77 2.83
CA LEU A 131 1.92 -29.12 3.29
C LEU A 131 1.94 -30.14 4.43
N PHE A 132 0.98 -30.08 5.35
CA PHE A 132 1.05 -30.78 6.65
C PHE A 132 -0.22 -31.55 7.03
N ASN A 133 -1.07 -31.91 6.06
CA ASN A 133 -2.30 -32.66 6.35
C ASN A 133 -2.03 -34.02 7.01
N ASP A 134 -0.88 -34.63 6.73
CA ASP A 134 -0.36 -35.86 7.34
C ASP A 134 0.04 -35.68 8.82
N ARG A 135 0.41 -34.46 9.23
CA ARG A 135 0.79 -34.12 10.61
C ARG A 135 -0.40 -33.77 11.51
N LEU A 136 -1.60 -33.62 10.95
CA LEU A 136 -2.81 -33.37 11.72
C LEU A 136 -3.38 -34.67 12.30
N SER A 137 -3.75 -34.64 13.59
CA SER A 137 -4.55 -35.71 14.19
C SER A 137 -5.90 -35.83 13.46
N PRO A 138 -6.58 -36.99 13.51
CA PRO A 138 -7.89 -37.15 12.88
C PRO A 138 -8.91 -36.09 13.33
N THR A 139 -8.90 -35.72 14.62
CA THR A 139 -9.78 -34.68 15.16
C THR A 139 -9.40 -33.29 14.68
N ALA A 140 -8.11 -32.92 14.74
CA ALA A 140 -7.65 -31.63 14.24
C ALA A 140 -7.94 -31.47 12.73
N ARG A 141 -7.72 -32.54 11.95
CA ARG A 141 -8.04 -32.60 10.52
C ARG A 141 -9.51 -32.31 10.28
N LYS A 142 -10.41 -32.96 11.04
CA LYS A 142 -11.86 -32.75 10.96
C LYS A 142 -12.27 -31.32 11.34
N THR A 143 -11.75 -30.77 12.44
CA THR A 143 -12.05 -29.40 12.85
C THR A 143 -11.59 -28.39 11.79
N LEU A 144 -10.41 -28.59 11.19
CA LEU A 144 -9.94 -27.74 10.09
C LEU A 144 -10.84 -27.86 8.86
N ASP A 145 -11.32 -29.06 8.53
CA ASP A 145 -12.27 -29.26 7.43
C ASP A 145 -13.63 -28.58 7.68
N GLU A 146 -14.11 -28.56 8.93
CA GLU A 146 -15.31 -27.82 9.32
C GLU A 146 -15.11 -26.31 9.16
N ILE A 147 -13.95 -25.78 9.61
CA ILE A 147 -13.57 -24.38 9.43
C ILE A 147 -13.53 -24.03 7.94
N PHE A 148 -12.89 -24.84 7.11
CA PHE A 148 -12.76 -24.58 5.67
C PHE A 148 -14.08 -24.75 4.92
N THR A 149 -14.92 -25.70 5.30
CA THR A 149 -16.27 -25.86 4.72
C THR A 149 -17.12 -24.62 4.98
N LEU A 150 -17.08 -24.10 6.20
CA LEU A 150 -17.81 -22.89 6.55
C LEU A 150 -17.15 -21.64 5.93
N GLY A 151 -15.81 -21.61 5.87
CA GLY A 151 -15.01 -20.54 5.30
C GLY A 151 -15.24 -20.36 3.79
N LEU A 152 -15.38 -21.46 3.04
CA LEU A 152 -15.75 -21.41 1.61
C LEU A 152 -17.12 -20.75 1.41
N LYS A 153 -18.08 -20.98 2.31
CA LYS A 153 -19.38 -20.26 2.28
C LYS A 153 -19.17 -18.77 2.54
N GLY A 154 -18.35 -18.42 3.54
CA GLY A 154 -17.99 -17.03 3.84
C GLY A 154 -17.37 -16.33 2.64
N ALA A 155 -16.39 -16.97 2.00
CA ALA A 155 -15.75 -16.48 0.80
C ALA A 155 -16.78 -16.29 -0.33
N ARG A 156 -17.67 -17.25 -0.61
CA ARG A 156 -18.73 -17.08 -1.64
C ARG A 156 -19.69 -15.94 -1.32
N ASN A 157 -20.03 -15.73 -0.03
CA ASN A 157 -20.96 -14.69 0.42
C ASN A 157 -20.35 -13.29 0.39
N GLN A 158 -19.02 -13.18 0.45
CA GLN A 158 -18.32 -11.91 0.41
C GLN A 158 -18.22 -11.36 -1.01
N VAL A 159 -18.84 -10.19 -1.22
CA VAL A 159 -18.72 -9.42 -2.46
C VAL A 159 -17.48 -8.53 -2.38
N VAL A 160 -16.43 -8.89 -3.12
CA VAL A 160 -15.19 -8.11 -3.22
C VAL A 160 -15.22 -7.25 -4.48
N ARG A 161 -14.95 -5.96 -4.34
CA ARG A 161 -14.81 -5.06 -5.50
C ARG A 161 -13.57 -5.46 -6.29
N ILE A 162 -13.69 -5.61 -7.61
CA ILE A 162 -12.60 -6.08 -8.47
C ILE A 162 -11.32 -5.24 -8.43
N SER A 163 -11.45 -3.95 -8.13
CA SER A 163 -10.31 -3.03 -7.98
C SER A 163 -9.72 -3.02 -6.56
N TYR A 164 -10.26 -3.80 -5.62
CA TYR A 164 -9.65 -4.01 -4.32
C TYR A 164 -8.66 -5.19 -4.44
N THR A 165 -7.50 -4.91 -5.03
CA THR A 165 -6.60 -5.91 -5.63
C THR A 165 -6.22 -7.04 -4.67
N ASN A 166 -5.63 -6.73 -3.51
CA ASN A 166 -5.16 -7.76 -2.58
C ASN A 166 -6.25 -8.74 -2.16
N ILE A 167 -7.43 -8.25 -1.77
CA ILE A 167 -8.53 -9.12 -1.35
C ILE A 167 -9.06 -9.94 -2.52
N TYR A 168 -9.10 -9.37 -3.72
CA TYR A 168 -9.58 -10.08 -4.91
C TYR A 168 -8.58 -11.16 -5.36
N LEU A 169 -7.28 -10.90 -5.28
CA LEU A 169 -6.22 -11.88 -5.52
C LEU A 169 -6.20 -12.99 -4.47
N MET A 170 -6.37 -12.64 -3.19
CA MET A 170 -6.53 -13.62 -2.12
C MET A 170 -7.72 -14.53 -2.40
N LYS A 171 -8.85 -13.97 -2.83
CA LYS A 171 -10.02 -14.77 -3.23
C LYS A 171 -9.68 -15.75 -4.36
N ILE A 172 -8.98 -15.31 -5.40
CA ILE A 172 -8.56 -16.19 -6.50
C ILE A 172 -7.70 -17.33 -5.96
N TRP A 173 -6.68 -17.02 -5.15
CA TRP A 173 -5.85 -18.04 -4.50
C TRP A 173 -6.68 -19.01 -3.66
N ASN A 174 -7.56 -18.50 -2.80
CA ASN A 174 -8.35 -19.29 -1.88
C ASN A 174 -9.24 -20.30 -2.62
N PHE A 175 -9.93 -19.89 -3.68
CA PHE A 175 -10.74 -20.80 -4.49
C PHE A 175 -9.89 -21.87 -5.19
N VAL A 176 -8.75 -21.50 -5.76
CA VAL A 176 -7.82 -22.46 -6.38
C VAL A 176 -7.30 -23.46 -5.34
N ALA A 177 -6.89 -22.99 -4.17
CA ALA A 177 -6.38 -23.83 -3.10
C ALA A 177 -7.48 -24.72 -2.49
N PHE A 178 -8.70 -24.22 -2.28
CA PHE A 178 -9.85 -25.04 -1.87
C PHE A 178 -10.10 -26.18 -2.85
N ALA A 179 -10.12 -25.87 -4.15
CA ALA A 179 -10.35 -26.86 -5.20
C ALA A 179 -9.29 -27.97 -5.19
N GLN A 180 -8.04 -27.64 -4.86
CA GLN A 180 -6.95 -28.61 -4.78
C GLN A 180 -6.97 -29.43 -3.50
N VAL A 181 -7.19 -28.78 -2.36
CA VAL A 181 -7.30 -29.47 -1.06
C VAL A 181 -8.42 -30.52 -1.11
N TYR A 182 -9.56 -30.18 -1.72
CA TYR A 182 -10.74 -31.03 -1.76
C TYR A 182 -10.99 -31.74 -3.09
N GLN A 183 -10.12 -31.55 -4.08
CA GLN A 183 -10.24 -32.13 -5.43
C GLN A 183 -11.62 -31.86 -6.08
N GLN A 184 -12.05 -30.59 -6.06
CA GLN A 184 -13.37 -30.13 -6.53
C GLN A 184 -13.23 -29.23 -7.79
N PRO A 185 -13.42 -29.77 -9.00
CA PRO A 185 -13.26 -29.02 -10.26
C PRO A 185 -14.20 -27.82 -10.38
N GLU A 186 -15.39 -27.88 -9.80
CA GLU A 186 -16.37 -26.78 -9.82
C GLU A 186 -15.85 -25.54 -9.08
N ILE A 187 -15.14 -25.73 -7.97
CA ILE A 187 -14.51 -24.62 -7.23
C ILE A 187 -13.33 -24.07 -8.04
N LEU A 188 -12.59 -24.93 -8.74
CA LEU A 188 -11.47 -24.51 -9.59
C LEU A 188 -11.96 -23.56 -10.69
N GLU A 189 -13.09 -23.88 -11.33
CA GLU A 189 -13.70 -23.04 -12.36
C GLU A 189 -14.27 -21.72 -11.81
N GLU A 190 -14.78 -21.71 -10.57
CA GLU A 190 -15.11 -20.45 -9.87
C GLU A 190 -13.85 -19.58 -9.70
N GLY A 191 -12.74 -20.16 -9.22
CA GLY A 191 -11.44 -19.49 -9.09
C GLY A 191 -10.91 -18.95 -10.43
N ARG A 192 -10.98 -19.76 -11.49
CA ARG A 192 -10.56 -19.37 -12.84
C ARG A 192 -11.38 -18.18 -13.34
N LYS A 193 -12.71 -18.21 -13.16
CA LYS A 193 -13.59 -17.11 -13.56
C LYS A 193 -13.26 -15.82 -12.82
N TYR A 194 -12.98 -15.87 -11.51
CA TYR A 194 -12.52 -14.69 -10.78
C TYR A 194 -11.20 -14.17 -11.37
N PHE A 195 -10.27 -15.06 -11.69
CA PHE A 195 -8.99 -14.65 -12.26
C PHE A 195 -9.14 -14.00 -13.64
N ASP A 196 -9.97 -14.56 -14.53
CA ASP A 196 -10.25 -14.00 -15.85
C ASP A 196 -10.90 -12.62 -15.78
N LEU A 197 -11.87 -12.45 -14.86
CA LEU A 197 -12.50 -11.16 -14.63
C LEU A 197 -11.46 -10.11 -14.20
N TRP A 198 -10.62 -10.47 -13.23
CA TRP A 198 -9.61 -9.57 -12.69
C TRP A 198 -8.51 -9.25 -13.70
N LEU A 199 -8.03 -10.23 -14.48
CA LEU A 199 -7.07 -10.01 -15.54
C LEU A 199 -7.59 -9.07 -16.62
N ASN A 200 -8.85 -9.21 -17.02
CA ASN A 200 -9.48 -8.28 -17.95
C ASN A 200 -9.57 -6.86 -17.35
N HIS A 201 -9.79 -6.72 -16.03
CA HIS A 201 -9.75 -5.43 -15.36
C HIS A 201 -8.32 -4.83 -15.33
N LEU A 202 -7.34 -5.61 -14.88
CA LEU A 202 -5.93 -5.22 -14.80
C LEU A 202 -5.39 -4.80 -16.18
N ALA A 203 -5.69 -5.58 -17.23
CA ALA A 203 -5.26 -5.30 -18.60
C ALA A 203 -5.83 -3.97 -19.15
N ARG A 204 -6.92 -3.46 -18.58
CA ARG A 204 -7.56 -2.21 -19.03
C ARG A 204 -7.15 -1.01 -18.19
N TYR A 205 -6.90 -1.24 -16.91
CA TYR A 205 -6.92 -0.18 -15.92
C TYR A 205 -5.71 -0.17 -14.99
N GLY A 206 -4.84 -1.18 -15.05
CA GLY A 206 -3.66 -1.32 -14.19
C GLY A 206 -4.01 -1.71 -12.75
N ASN A 207 -3.01 -1.65 -11.86
CA ASN A 207 -3.16 -2.08 -10.47
C ASN A 207 -3.54 -0.90 -9.58
N ARG A 208 -4.65 -1.02 -8.84
CA ARG A 208 -5.12 0.04 -7.93
C ARG A 208 -4.30 0.16 -6.65
N GLU A 209 -3.63 -0.90 -6.25
CA GLU A 209 -2.66 -0.87 -5.15
C GLU A 209 -1.27 -0.53 -5.70
N TYR A 210 -1.22 0.57 -6.46
CA TYR A 210 0.00 1.09 -7.09
C TYR A 210 1.03 1.50 -6.04
N ASP A 211 2.26 1.09 -6.29
CA ASP A 211 3.44 1.31 -5.47
C ASP A 211 3.21 1.12 -3.94
N SER A 212 2.29 0.29 -3.46
CA SER A 212 2.02 0.18 -2.03
C SER A 212 3.10 -0.65 -1.31
N PRO A 213 3.90 -0.10 -0.38
CA PRO A 213 4.88 -0.90 0.37
C PRO A 213 4.24 -2.05 1.17
N THR A 214 3.01 -1.83 1.65
CA THR A 214 2.26 -2.86 2.37
C THR A 214 1.56 -3.82 1.41
N TYR A 215 0.75 -3.31 0.47
CA TYR A 215 -0.19 -4.16 -0.27
C TYR A 215 0.38 -4.78 -1.54
N CYS A 216 1.40 -4.20 -2.18
CA CYS A 216 2.08 -4.90 -3.27
C CYS A 216 2.73 -6.20 -2.78
N GLY A 217 3.22 -6.24 -1.52
CA GLY A 217 3.71 -7.47 -0.93
C GLY A 217 2.61 -8.52 -0.74
N VAL A 218 1.42 -8.12 -0.31
CA VAL A 218 0.25 -9.02 -0.17
C VAL A 218 -0.25 -9.52 -1.54
N ASP A 219 -0.22 -8.67 -2.56
CA ASP A 219 -0.53 -9.05 -3.95
C ASP A 219 0.46 -10.11 -4.44
N LEU A 220 1.76 -9.90 -4.20
CA LEU A 220 2.81 -10.84 -4.54
C LEU A 220 2.62 -12.19 -3.86
N GLU A 221 2.29 -12.23 -2.57
CA GLU A 221 2.05 -13.48 -1.84
C GLU A 221 1.02 -14.36 -2.56
N SER A 222 -0.13 -13.80 -2.95
CA SER A 222 -1.18 -14.55 -3.64
C SER A 222 -0.72 -15.07 -5.01
N LEU A 223 0.01 -14.25 -5.78
CA LEU A 223 0.55 -14.66 -7.08
C LEU A 223 1.63 -15.73 -6.96
N LEU A 224 2.48 -15.65 -5.93
CA LEU A 224 3.53 -16.62 -5.65
C LEU A 224 2.94 -17.96 -5.21
N LEU A 225 1.91 -17.95 -4.35
CA LEU A 225 1.16 -19.14 -3.98
C LEU A 225 0.49 -19.79 -5.19
N LEU A 226 -0.13 -19.01 -6.08
CA LEU A 226 -0.70 -19.51 -7.33
C LEU A 226 0.39 -20.13 -8.23
N CYS A 227 1.54 -19.47 -8.39
CA CYS A 227 2.66 -20.00 -9.18
C CYS A 227 3.23 -21.30 -8.60
N ARG A 228 3.26 -21.41 -7.27
CA ARG A 228 3.86 -22.53 -6.55
C ARG A 228 2.95 -23.75 -6.52
N PHE A 229 1.71 -23.53 -6.08
CA PHE A 229 0.84 -24.62 -5.65
C PHE A 229 -0.25 -24.92 -6.66
N SER A 230 -0.59 -24.02 -7.60
CA SER A 230 -1.59 -24.35 -8.60
C SER A 230 -1.14 -25.56 -9.43
N THR A 231 -2.00 -26.53 -9.66
CA THR A 231 -1.75 -27.69 -10.54
C THR A 231 -2.35 -27.50 -11.93
N ASP A 232 -3.12 -26.42 -12.11
CA ASP A 232 -3.74 -26.06 -13.38
C ASP A 232 -2.80 -25.20 -14.23
N ALA A 233 -2.49 -25.67 -15.44
CA ALA A 233 -1.51 -25.03 -16.31
C ALA A 233 -1.93 -23.62 -16.77
N ASP A 234 -3.22 -23.38 -16.98
CA ASP A 234 -3.73 -22.08 -17.41
C ASP A 234 -3.66 -21.07 -16.26
N ILE A 235 -4.03 -21.46 -15.03
CA ILE A 235 -3.89 -20.63 -13.83
C ILE A 235 -2.42 -20.31 -13.56
N GLN A 236 -1.51 -21.28 -13.66
CA GLN A 236 -0.07 -21.03 -13.52
C GLN A 236 0.44 -20.04 -14.58
N ALA A 237 0.05 -20.21 -15.84
CA ALA A 237 0.47 -19.32 -16.93
C ALA A 237 -0.01 -17.89 -16.72
N LYS A 238 -1.27 -17.73 -16.26
CA LYS A 238 -1.85 -16.45 -15.86
C LYS A 238 -1.11 -15.83 -14.69
N ALA A 239 -0.87 -16.59 -13.61
CA ALA A 239 -0.13 -16.11 -12.44
C ALA A 239 1.27 -15.63 -12.80
N ARG A 240 2.01 -16.37 -13.63
CA ARG A 240 3.35 -15.96 -14.11
C ARG A 240 3.32 -14.71 -14.98
N ALA A 241 2.32 -14.56 -15.85
CA ALA A 241 2.16 -13.35 -16.67
C ALA A 241 1.86 -12.13 -15.80
N THR A 242 0.94 -12.25 -14.84
CA THR A 242 0.63 -11.17 -13.90
C THR A 242 1.83 -10.84 -13.02
N LEU A 243 2.52 -11.85 -12.49
CA LEU A 243 3.71 -11.64 -11.68
C LEU A 243 4.79 -10.90 -12.47
N ARG A 244 4.97 -11.20 -13.77
CA ARG A 244 5.87 -10.44 -14.63
C ARG A 244 5.46 -8.97 -14.74
N PHE A 245 4.17 -8.67 -14.87
CA PHE A 245 3.66 -7.29 -14.89
C PHE A 245 3.98 -6.57 -13.56
N PHE A 246 3.70 -7.19 -12.42
CA PHE A 246 3.99 -6.62 -11.09
C PHE A 246 5.49 -6.42 -10.88
N LEU A 247 6.33 -7.40 -11.21
CA LEU A 247 7.78 -7.28 -11.07
C LEU A 247 8.37 -6.23 -12.01
N ASN A 248 7.75 -5.99 -13.17
CA ASN A 248 8.15 -4.87 -14.04
C ASN A 248 7.90 -3.53 -13.37
N ASP A 249 6.70 -3.34 -12.83
CA ASP A 249 6.28 -2.13 -12.12
C ASP A 249 7.18 -1.86 -10.90
N LEU A 250 7.26 -2.84 -10.00
CA LEU A 250 8.05 -2.75 -8.78
C LEU A 250 9.53 -2.51 -9.07
N SER A 251 10.14 -3.22 -10.04
CA SER A 251 11.55 -3.01 -10.38
C SER A 251 11.81 -1.65 -11.03
N ALA A 252 10.82 -1.09 -11.73
CA ALA A 252 10.91 0.26 -12.28
C ALA A 252 10.90 1.32 -11.18
N HIS A 253 10.11 1.14 -10.12
CA HIS A 253 10.03 2.09 -9.00
C HIS A 253 11.07 1.85 -7.90
N TYR A 254 11.67 0.66 -7.82
CA TYR A 254 12.56 0.33 -6.71
C TYR A 254 13.84 1.18 -6.67
N LEU A 255 14.25 1.56 -5.46
CA LEU A 255 15.46 2.33 -5.16
C LEU A 255 16.44 1.46 -4.36
N PRO A 256 17.32 0.67 -5.02
CA PRO A 256 18.15 -0.33 -4.34
C PRO A 256 19.07 0.24 -3.26
N ARG A 257 19.49 1.50 -3.39
CA ARG A 257 20.37 2.13 -2.41
C ARG A 257 19.67 2.38 -1.08
N ALA A 258 18.40 2.78 -1.13
CA ALA A 258 17.57 3.00 0.06
C ALA A 258 16.87 1.73 0.53
N GLY A 259 16.78 0.70 -0.32
CA GLY A 259 16.03 -0.52 -0.01
C GLY A 259 14.53 -0.27 0.11
N ILE A 260 13.99 0.68 -0.66
CA ILE A 260 12.57 1.08 -0.66
C ILE A 260 11.97 1.10 -2.06
N LEU A 261 10.67 0.90 -2.14
CA LEU A 261 9.89 1.22 -3.33
C LEU A 261 9.71 2.74 -3.46
N GLY A 262 10.03 3.30 -4.62
CA GLY A 262 9.81 4.72 -4.95
C GLY A 262 8.40 4.99 -5.48
N GLY A 263 8.18 6.18 -6.03
CA GLY A 263 6.89 6.58 -6.59
C GLY A 263 5.88 7.12 -5.56
N ALA A 264 4.70 7.51 -6.06
CA ALA A 264 3.59 7.88 -5.18
C ALA A 264 2.90 6.60 -4.70
N HIS A 265 2.55 6.51 -3.43
CA HIS A 265 2.07 5.25 -2.86
C HIS A 265 0.56 5.27 -2.61
N SER A 266 -0.11 4.19 -2.97
CA SER A 266 -1.39 3.86 -2.38
C SER A 266 -1.22 3.16 -1.03
N ARG A 267 -2.11 3.46 -0.08
CA ARG A 267 -2.23 2.73 1.20
C ARG A 267 -0.90 2.47 1.91
N ASP A 268 -0.13 3.51 2.17
CA ASP A 268 1.14 3.44 2.88
C ASP A 268 0.94 3.75 4.37
N TYR A 269 1.11 2.73 5.20
CA TYR A 269 0.93 2.85 6.66
C TYR A 269 2.17 3.37 7.39
N ASN A 270 3.30 3.50 6.71
CA ASN A 270 4.52 4.05 7.26
C ASN A 270 4.76 5.45 6.67
N ARG A 271 4.04 6.46 7.19
CA ARG A 271 4.00 7.78 6.56
C ARG A 271 5.38 8.42 6.40
N VAL A 272 6.24 8.27 7.40
CA VAL A 272 7.53 8.96 7.43
C VAL A 272 8.59 8.26 6.58
N PHE A 273 8.49 6.94 6.37
CA PHE A 273 9.60 6.19 5.75
C PHE A 273 9.25 5.35 4.51
N SER A 274 8.00 4.91 4.31
CA SER A 274 7.58 4.09 3.14
C SER A 274 8.26 2.72 3.01
N ARG A 275 8.51 2.04 4.13
CA ARG A 275 9.09 0.69 4.16
C ARG A 275 8.23 -0.23 5.02
N ASP A 276 7.78 -1.34 4.46
CA ASP A 276 6.86 -2.29 5.10
C ASP A 276 7.10 -3.72 4.53
N LEU A 277 6.05 -4.54 4.50
CA LEU A 277 6.06 -5.95 4.13
C LEU A 277 6.77 -6.25 2.80
N LEU A 278 6.56 -5.47 1.73
CA LEU A 278 7.19 -5.71 0.42
C LEU A 278 8.72 -5.68 0.50
N GLU A 279 9.26 -4.61 1.06
CA GLU A 279 10.70 -4.42 1.16
C GLU A 279 11.30 -5.48 2.08
N GLU A 280 10.73 -5.63 3.27
CA GLU A 280 11.36 -6.39 4.37
C GLU A 280 11.27 -7.90 4.20
N LYS A 281 10.17 -8.41 3.64
CA LYS A 281 9.99 -9.86 3.46
C LYS A 281 10.45 -10.33 2.09
N TYR A 282 10.46 -9.45 1.07
CA TYR A 282 10.63 -9.87 -0.32
C TYR A 282 11.78 -9.19 -1.06
N PHE A 283 11.69 -7.89 -1.34
CA PHE A 283 12.61 -7.24 -2.28
C PHE A 283 14.03 -7.07 -1.72
N ASN A 284 14.18 -6.64 -0.45
CA ASN A 284 15.50 -6.52 0.16
C ASN A 284 16.20 -7.89 0.23
N PRO A 285 15.57 -8.96 0.74
CA PRO A 285 16.16 -10.30 0.71
C PRO A 285 16.46 -10.83 -0.70
N LEU A 286 15.57 -10.61 -1.67
CA LEU A 286 15.76 -11.03 -3.07
C LEU A 286 17.00 -10.38 -3.70
N LEU A 287 17.33 -9.16 -3.30
CA LEU A 287 18.47 -8.38 -3.78
C LEU A 287 19.75 -8.60 -2.96
N GLY A 288 19.76 -9.59 -2.07
CA GLY A 288 20.92 -9.97 -1.25
C GLY A 288 21.03 -9.25 0.10
N GLY A 289 20.00 -8.50 0.49
CA GLY A 289 19.85 -7.97 1.85
C GLY A 289 19.54 -9.07 2.88
N PRO A 290 19.53 -8.72 4.18
CA PRO A 290 19.25 -9.69 5.24
C PRO A 290 17.84 -10.28 5.11
N ASN A 291 17.72 -11.61 5.05
CA ASN A 291 16.44 -12.30 5.24
C ASN A 291 16.13 -12.41 6.73
N ARG A 292 15.04 -11.79 7.18
CA ARG A 292 14.57 -11.77 8.57
C ARG A 292 13.19 -12.42 8.73
N ASN A 293 12.79 -13.27 7.80
CA ASN A 293 11.53 -13.99 7.91
C ASN A 293 11.56 -14.92 9.14
N VAL A 294 10.50 -14.82 9.94
CA VAL A 294 10.28 -15.66 11.13
C VAL A 294 9.04 -16.55 11.03
N HIS A 295 8.23 -16.33 9.99
CA HIS A 295 7.06 -17.15 9.65
C HIS A 295 7.32 -17.92 8.37
N LEU A 296 6.98 -19.20 8.38
CA LEU A 296 7.16 -20.08 7.24
C LEU A 296 6.38 -19.59 6.01
N PHE A 297 5.22 -18.97 6.20
CA PHE A 297 4.42 -18.42 5.11
C PHE A 297 5.20 -17.42 4.25
N HIS A 298 5.88 -16.44 4.89
CA HIS A 298 6.69 -15.45 4.17
C HIS A 298 7.91 -16.09 3.50
N GLU A 299 8.53 -17.10 4.14
CA GLU A 299 9.67 -17.82 3.55
C GLU A 299 9.27 -18.68 2.34
N LEU A 300 8.07 -19.29 2.36
CA LEU A 300 7.49 -19.97 1.21
C LEU A 300 7.31 -19.02 0.01
N CYS A 301 6.80 -17.82 0.27
CA CYS A 301 6.67 -16.79 -0.76
C CYS A 301 8.03 -16.32 -1.26
N LEU A 302 8.96 -15.97 -0.37
CA LEU A 302 10.29 -15.49 -0.73
C LEU A 302 11.08 -16.55 -1.53
N SER A 303 11.10 -17.81 -1.10
CA SER A 303 11.78 -18.89 -1.83
C SER A 303 11.20 -19.09 -3.24
N THR A 304 9.88 -18.99 -3.38
CA THR A 304 9.22 -19.00 -4.70
C THR A 304 9.63 -17.81 -5.56
N LEU A 305 9.73 -16.62 -4.97
CA LEU A 305 10.18 -15.43 -5.67
C LEU A 305 11.66 -15.53 -6.09
N GLN A 306 12.52 -16.12 -5.26
CA GLN A 306 13.93 -16.36 -5.56
C GLN A 306 14.12 -17.35 -6.70
N GLU A 307 13.31 -18.43 -6.75
CA GLU A 307 13.31 -19.40 -7.84
C GLU A 307 12.89 -18.77 -9.17
N ILE A 308 11.90 -17.87 -9.14
CA ILE A 308 11.45 -17.13 -10.34
C ILE A 308 12.49 -16.09 -10.76
N GLY A 309 13.05 -15.37 -9.78
CA GLY A 309 14.05 -14.35 -9.96
C GLY A 309 13.54 -13.10 -10.72
N LEU A 310 14.44 -12.12 -10.83
CA LEU A 310 14.23 -10.94 -11.66
C LEU A 310 14.89 -11.12 -13.02
N SER A 311 14.19 -10.68 -14.07
CA SER A 311 14.73 -10.68 -15.43
C SER A 311 15.89 -9.68 -15.58
N THR A 312 16.68 -9.84 -16.64
CA THR A 312 17.74 -8.88 -17.00
C THR A 312 17.20 -7.47 -17.18
N GLU A 313 16.02 -7.33 -17.77
CA GLU A 313 15.35 -6.04 -17.99
C GLU A 313 14.96 -5.38 -16.66
N GLN A 314 14.37 -6.15 -15.75
CA GLN A 314 13.98 -5.72 -14.41
C GLN A 314 15.18 -5.26 -13.58
N LYS A 315 16.28 -6.03 -13.61
CA LYS A 315 17.56 -5.64 -13.01
C LYS A 315 18.12 -4.36 -13.64
N GLY A 316 17.99 -4.23 -14.96
CA GLY A 316 18.41 -3.05 -15.71
C GLY A 316 17.66 -1.79 -15.30
N TRP A 317 16.34 -1.86 -15.10
CA TRP A 317 15.53 -0.69 -14.68
C TRP A 317 15.91 -0.16 -13.30
N MET A 318 16.16 -1.04 -12.33
CA MET A 318 16.60 -0.63 -10.99
C MET A 318 17.92 0.16 -11.00
N GLN A 319 18.82 -0.13 -11.95
CA GLN A 319 20.11 0.53 -12.09
C GLN A 319 20.07 1.75 -13.04
N ARG A 320 18.99 1.90 -13.80
CA ARG A 320 18.85 2.97 -14.81
C ARG A 320 18.54 4.29 -14.12
N LYS A 321 19.41 5.27 -14.31
CA LYS A 321 19.22 6.66 -13.84
C LYS A 321 18.40 7.47 -14.83
N ASN A 322 17.78 8.54 -14.34
CA ASN A 322 16.98 9.50 -15.12
C ASN A 322 15.83 8.86 -15.91
N ARG A 323 15.15 7.90 -15.29
CA ARG A 323 13.98 7.24 -15.88
C ARG A 323 12.70 7.94 -15.44
N PHE A 324 11.78 8.14 -16.37
CA PHE A 324 10.44 8.68 -16.11
C PHE A 324 9.41 7.60 -16.34
N ILE A 325 8.62 7.32 -15.31
CA ILE A 325 7.66 6.22 -15.28
C ILE A 325 6.26 6.83 -15.21
N VAL A 326 5.33 6.28 -15.98
CA VAL A 326 3.91 6.66 -15.94
C VAL A 326 3.09 5.38 -15.88
N GLN A 327 2.29 5.24 -14.82
CA GLN A 327 1.46 4.07 -14.61
C GLN A 327 -0.01 4.43 -14.40
N ARG A 328 -0.90 3.62 -14.98
CA ARG A 328 -2.33 3.72 -14.78
C ARG A 328 -2.72 2.77 -13.64
N TRP A 329 -3.64 3.19 -12.79
CA TRP A 329 -4.01 2.40 -11.62
C TRP A 329 -5.53 2.26 -11.38
N ASP A 330 -6.41 2.92 -12.15
CA ASP A 330 -7.85 2.66 -12.08
C ASP A 330 -8.58 2.89 -13.42
N SER A 331 -9.85 2.49 -13.42
CA SER A 331 -10.85 2.73 -14.43
C SER A 331 -11.33 4.18 -14.50
N LEU A 332 -11.19 4.95 -13.42
CA LEU A 332 -11.62 6.34 -13.36
C LEU A 332 -10.73 7.24 -14.23
N ALA A 333 -11.30 8.32 -14.76
CA ALA A 333 -10.53 9.29 -15.52
C ALA A 333 -9.43 9.92 -14.66
N HIS A 334 -8.24 10.08 -15.24
CA HIS A 334 -7.06 10.69 -14.59
C HIS A 334 -6.50 9.94 -13.37
N THR A 335 -6.74 8.63 -13.27
CA THR A 335 -6.10 7.75 -12.27
C THR A 335 -4.80 7.17 -12.82
N PHE A 336 -3.77 8.01 -12.75
CA PHE A 336 -2.40 7.64 -13.08
C PHE A 336 -1.44 8.23 -12.05
N ALA A 337 -0.25 7.63 -11.97
CA ALA A 337 0.88 8.13 -11.20
C ALA A 337 2.08 8.31 -12.14
N CYS A 338 2.93 9.27 -11.79
CA CYS A 338 4.21 9.53 -12.43
C CYS A 338 5.33 9.38 -11.40
N ASP A 339 6.50 8.92 -11.83
CA ASP A 339 7.71 8.91 -11.01
C ASP A 339 8.92 9.28 -11.88
N PHE A 340 9.79 10.14 -11.35
CA PHE A 340 11.08 10.41 -11.96
C PHE A 340 12.19 9.96 -11.02
N VAL A 341 13.00 9.01 -11.48
CA VAL A 341 14.09 8.45 -10.68
C VAL A 341 15.44 8.93 -11.22
N GLY A 342 16.12 9.75 -10.43
CA GLY A 342 17.51 10.20 -10.64
C GLY A 342 18.54 9.18 -10.16
N ASP A 343 19.74 9.64 -9.80
CA ASP A 343 20.75 8.80 -9.14
C ASP A 343 20.54 8.69 -7.62
N LYS A 344 20.21 9.82 -6.98
CA LYS A 344 20.11 10.04 -5.54
C LYS A 344 18.73 10.49 -5.09
N PHE A 345 17.78 10.67 -6.01
CA PHE A 345 16.40 10.96 -5.67
C PHE A 345 15.38 10.24 -6.54
N SER A 346 14.16 10.14 -6.05
CA SER A 346 12.95 9.86 -6.84
C SER A 346 11.88 10.88 -6.46
N MET A 347 11.07 11.30 -7.43
CA MET A 347 9.93 12.19 -7.20
C MET A 347 8.68 11.62 -7.85
N GLY A 348 7.76 11.15 -7.01
CA GLY A 348 6.50 10.54 -7.40
C GLY A 348 5.30 11.47 -7.18
N SER A 349 4.36 11.47 -8.12
CA SER A 349 3.05 12.09 -7.93
C SER A 349 1.91 11.22 -8.49
N SER A 350 0.81 11.13 -7.75
CA SER A 350 -0.44 10.54 -8.21
C SER A 350 -1.48 11.64 -8.37
N ASN A 351 -2.17 11.59 -9.49
CA ASN A 351 -3.14 12.62 -9.83
C ASN A 351 -4.48 12.46 -9.08
N GLN A 352 -4.64 11.40 -8.27
CA GLN A 352 -5.80 11.18 -7.42
C GLN A 352 -5.44 10.31 -6.20
N ALA A 353 -6.18 10.49 -5.10
CA ALA A 353 -6.13 9.57 -3.96
C ALA A 353 -7.13 8.41 -4.17
N TYR A 354 -6.66 7.18 -4.00
CA TYR A 354 -7.46 5.97 -3.83
C TYR A 354 -7.99 5.86 -2.39
N SER A 355 -7.17 6.16 -1.39
CA SER A 355 -7.54 6.02 0.02
C SER A 355 -7.00 7.14 0.92
N PRO A 356 -7.52 7.28 2.15
CA PRO A 356 -7.00 8.19 3.18
C PRO A 356 -5.54 7.92 3.62
N ASP A 357 -5.03 6.73 3.32
CA ASP A 357 -3.69 6.28 3.71
C ASP A 357 -2.68 6.45 2.55
N ASP A 358 -3.07 7.11 1.46
CA ASP A 358 -2.20 7.33 0.31
C ASP A 358 -1.15 8.41 0.57
N LYS A 359 -0.05 8.29 -0.16
CA LYS A 359 0.96 9.32 -0.35
C LYS A 359 1.01 9.75 -1.81
N PRO A 360 0.12 10.67 -2.19
CA PRO A 360 -0.01 11.07 -3.58
C PRO A 360 1.11 11.96 -4.08
N PHE A 361 1.98 12.47 -3.21
CA PHE A 361 3.21 13.15 -3.61
C PHE A 361 4.31 12.83 -2.62
N VAL A 362 5.44 12.33 -3.14
CA VAL A 362 6.61 11.98 -2.34
C VAL A 362 7.90 12.26 -3.09
N VAL A 363 8.93 12.73 -2.39
CA VAL A 363 10.31 12.72 -2.83
C VAL A 363 11.13 11.83 -1.91
N TYR A 364 11.91 10.93 -2.50
CA TYR A 364 12.88 10.09 -1.81
C TYR A 364 14.28 10.60 -2.06
N LEU A 365 15.13 10.54 -1.05
CA LEU A 365 16.56 10.84 -1.14
C LEU A 365 17.37 9.64 -0.70
N SER A 366 18.47 9.37 -1.37
CA SER A 366 19.44 8.34 -0.97
C SER A 366 20.82 8.62 -1.52
N SER A 367 21.85 8.46 -0.69
CA SER A 367 23.24 8.54 -1.12
C SER A 367 24.07 7.44 -0.46
N LYS A 368 25.34 7.33 -0.83
CA LYS A 368 26.25 6.41 -0.12
C LYS A 368 26.48 6.84 1.33
N ARG A 369 26.35 8.14 1.63
CA ARG A 369 26.54 8.71 2.96
C ARG A 369 25.31 8.47 3.84
N ILE A 370 24.13 8.67 3.27
CA ILE A 370 22.84 8.49 3.95
C ILE A 370 21.96 7.67 3.01
N PRO A 371 22.04 6.33 3.07
CA PRO A 371 21.32 5.45 2.15
C PRO A 371 19.81 5.50 2.37
N GLU A 372 19.38 5.62 3.62
CA GLU A 372 17.98 5.57 4.03
C GLU A 372 17.67 6.71 5.02
N MET A 373 16.52 7.36 4.85
CA MET A 373 16.09 8.51 5.65
C MET A 373 14.57 8.73 5.49
N PRO A 374 13.92 9.57 6.33
CA PRO A 374 12.54 9.95 6.10
C PRO A 374 12.30 10.48 4.70
N ASN A 375 11.16 10.10 4.12
CA ASN A 375 10.72 10.64 2.85
C ASN A 375 10.25 12.11 3.00
N ILE A 376 10.10 12.78 1.86
CA ILE A 376 9.50 14.10 1.78
C ILE A 376 8.08 13.93 1.25
N ALA A 377 7.07 13.97 2.11
CA ALA A 377 5.69 13.69 1.74
C ALA A 377 4.75 14.86 2.03
N PHE A 378 3.87 15.16 1.08
CA PHE A 378 2.79 16.12 1.29
C PHE A 378 1.58 15.46 1.99
N VAL A 379 0.91 16.23 2.84
CA VAL A 379 -0.26 15.83 3.63
C VAL A 379 -1.26 16.96 3.67
N MET A 380 -2.54 16.66 3.48
CA MET A 380 -3.63 17.54 3.89
C MET A 380 -4.40 16.87 5.02
N GLU A 381 -4.48 17.53 6.17
CA GLU A 381 -5.01 16.90 7.40
C GLU A 381 -5.68 17.90 8.35
N GLY A 382 -6.56 17.42 9.22
CA GLY A 382 -7.30 18.23 10.21
C GLY A 382 -7.33 17.59 11.59
N ARG A 383 -6.26 16.87 11.95
CA ARG A 383 -6.10 16.14 13.23
C ARG A 383 -4.85 16.56 14.01
N ASN A 384 -3.95 17.35 13.42
CA ASN A 384 -2.58 17.59 13.88
C ASN A 384 -1.76 16.30 14.04
N ASP A 385 -2.08 15.27 13.25
CA ASP A 385 -1.30 14.02 13.18
C ASP A 385 -0.31 14.08 12.01
N HIS A 386 0.59 15.07 12.02
CA HIS A 386 1.44 15.39 10.86
C HIS A 386 2.29 14.20 10.38
N TYR A 387 2.69 13.32 11.29
CA TYR A 387 3.54 12.15 11.03
C TYR A 387 2.77 10.83 10.92
N GLY A 388 1.44 10.83 11.08
CA GLY A 388 0.60 9.63 10.98
C GLY A 388 0.78 8.63 12.12
N THR A 389 1.13 9.09 13.33
CA THR A 389 1.50 8.23 14.47
C THR A 389 0.34 7.84 15.37
N TRP A 390 -0.87 8.38 15.17
CA TRP A 390 -2.03 8.05 16.01
C TRP A 390 -2.32 6.55 16.11
N SER A 391 -2.05 5.81 15.03
CA SER A 391 -2.15 4.35 15.01
C SER A 391 -1.19 3.70 16.00
N ALA A 392 0.09 4.04 15.90
CA ALA A 392 1.16 3.48 16.73
C ALA A 392 1.05 3.88 18.20
N GLU A 393 0.50 5.06 18.48
CA GLU A 393 0.32 5.61 19.83
C GLU A 393 -1.03 5.23 20.47
N GLY A 394 -1.88 4.48 19.74
CA GLY A 394 -3.21 4.09 20.20
C GLY A 394 -4.17 5.26 20.41
N ILE A 395 -3.87 6.43 19.85
CA ILE A 395 -4.73 7.62 19.94
C ILE A 395 -6.04 7.40 19.19
N GLY A 396 -5.99 6.67 18.08
CA GLY A 396 -7.19 6.29 17.33
C GLY A 396 -8.25 5.61 18.21
N GLU A 397 -7.82 4.69 19.07
CA GLU A 397 -8.68 3.99 20.03
C GLU A 397 -9.26 4.93 21.09
N LYS A 398 -8.43 5.81 21.66
CA LYS A 398 -8.85 6.80 22.67
C LYS A 398 -9.89 7.78 22.12
N MET A 399 -9.79 8.08 20.84
CA MET A 399 -10.66 9.03 20.17
C MET A 399 -11.85 8.37 19.44
N LYS A 400 -12.10 7.07 19.65
CA LYS A 400 -13.25 6.36 19.07
C LYS A 400 -14.60 7.04 19.33
N HIS A 401 -14.73 7.77 20.43
CA HIS A 401 -15.96 8.52 20.78
C HIS A 401 -16.26 9.68 19.81
N LEU A 402 -15.27 10.11 19.00
CA LEU A 402 -15.43 11.13 17.95
C LEU A 402 -15.82 10.52 16.59
N ILE A 403 -15.95 9.20 16.50
CA ILE A 403 -16.35 8.48 15.28
C ILE A 403 -17.82 8.82 14.94
N PRO A 404 -18.14 9.24 13.70
CA PRO A 404 -19.53 9.42 13.28
C PRO A 404 -20.31 8.10 13.31
N ALA A 405 -21.63 8.20 13.53
CA ALA A 405 -22.50 7.03 13.41
C ALA A 405 -22.38 6.38 12.01
N ASN A 406 -22.30 5.05 11.95
CA ASN A 406 -22.12 4.24 10.73
C ASN A 406 -20.76 4.37 10.03
N TYR A 407 -19.74 4.84 10.74
CA TYR A 407 -18.38 4.82 10.22
C TYR A 407 -17.89 3.37 9.99
N PRO A 408 -17.28 3.04 8.83
CA PRO A 408 -16.87 1.68 8.54
C PRO A 408 -15.85 1.18 9.56
N SER A 409 -16.15 0.03 10.17
CA SER A 409 -15.34 -0.60 11.23
C SER A 409 -13.98 -1.14 10.75
N ASN A 410 -13.75 -1.15 9.43
CA ASN A 410 -12.58 -1.70 8.73
C ASN A 410 -11.25 -1.02 9.14
N GLY A 411 -10.73 -1.38 10.32
CA GLY A 411 -9.57 -0.77 10.95
C GLY A 411 -9.80 0.69 11.33
N GLY A 412 -10.96 0.99 11.93
CA GLY A 412 -11.36 2.34 12.37
C GLY A 412 -10.30 3.05 13.20
N TRP A 413 -10.09 4.35 12.95
CA TRP A 413 -9.25 5.33 13.68
C TRP A 413 -7.78 5.00 14.01
N GLY A 414 -7.37 3.74 14.11
CA GLY A 414 -5.99 3.27 14.26
C GLY A 414 -5.22 3.21 12.94
N LYS A 415 -5.47 4.14 12.02
CA LYS A 415 -4.73 4.34 10.77
C LYS A 415 -4.44 5.83 10.60
N ALA A 416 -3.53 6.16 9.69
CA ALA A 416 -3.20 7.55 9.39
C ALA A 416 -4.41 8.34 8.84
N ARG A 417 -5.36 7.71 8.12
CA ARG A 417 -6.68 8.29 7.74
C ARG A 417 -6.70 9.82 7.53
N HIS A 418 -5.93 10.31 6.59
CA HIS A 418 -5.94 11.74 6.25
C HIS A 418 -7.03 12.05 5.22
N LEU A 419 -7.18 13.32 4.87
CA LEU A 419 -8.12 13.70 3.83
C LEU A 419 -7.76 13.02 2.50
N MET A 420 -8.78 12.72 1.70
CA MET A 420 -8.64 12.38 0.29
C MET A 420 -8.97 13.63 -0.56
N PRO A 421 -8.05 14.61 -0.66
CA PRO A 421 -8.34 15.84 -1.38
C PRO A 421 -8.49 15.59 -2.88
N PHE A 422 -9.19 16.51 -3.55
CA PHE A 422 -9.03 16.68 -4.98
C PHE A 422 -7.56 17.05 -5.25
N MET A 423 -6.93 16.32 -6.16
CA MET A 423 -5.57 16.60 -6.59
C MET A 423 -5.48 16.66 -8.10
N GLN A 424 -4.58 17.51 -8.57
CA GLN A 424 -4.17 17.55 -9.95
C GLN A 424 -2.66 17.85 -9.99
N SER A 425 -1.88 17.03 -10.68
CA SER A 425 -0.44 17.23 -10.85
C SER A 425 -0.06 17.27 -12.34
N ALA A 426 0.81 18.22 -12.67
CA ALA A 426 1.47 18.33 -13.97
C ALA A 426 2.96 18.13 -13.71
N GLN A 427 3.48 16.94 -14.00
CA GLN A 427 4.87 16.55 -13.74
C GLN A 427 5.63 16.37 -15.05
N ASN A 428 6.81 16.99 -15.10
CA ASN A 428 7.80 16.83 -16.16
C ASN A 428 9.14 16.47 -15.50
N LYS A 429 9.41 15.17 -15.40
CA LYS A 429 10.60 14.63 -14.73
C LYS A 429 10.70 15.14 -13.27
N GLY A 430 11.84 15.72 -12.89
CA GLY A 430 12.12 16.30 -11.58
C GLY A 430 11.45 17.66 -11.30
N GLU A 431 10.47 18.09 -12.11
CA GLU A 431 9.76 19.35 -11.95
C GLU A 431 8.24 19.12 -12.01
N MET A 432 7.46 19.76 -11.12
CA MET A 432 6.02 19.52 -11.03
C MET A 432 5.26 20.76 -10.54
N VAL A 433 4.08 21.03 -11.08
CA VAL A 433 3.06 21.86 -10.42
C VAL A 433 1.95 20.96 -9.89
N MET A 434 1.66 21.04 -8.59
CA MET A 434 0.55 20.33 -7.94
C MET A 434 -0.49 21.31 -7.42
N LEU A 435 -1.75 20.90 -7.50
CA LEU A 435 -2.90 21.54 -6.86
C LEU A 435 -3.56 20.52 -5.95
N VAL A 436 -3.84 20.93 -4.71
CA VAL A 436 -4.58 20.15 -3.73
C VAL A 436 -5.72 20.99 -3.19
N SER A 437 -6.93 20.42 -3.16
CA SER A 437 -8.14 21.05 -2.64
C SER A 437 -8.95 20.05 -1.83
N GLY A 438 -9.17 20.35 -0.56
CA GLY A 438 -9.90 19.50 0.37
C GLY A 438 -10.89 20.29 1.20
N ASN A 439 -11.94 19.59 1.61
CA ASN A 439 -12.85 20.06 2.65
C ASN A 439 -12.74 19.10 3.83
N LYS A 440 -12.99 19.60 5.03
CA LYS A 440 -13.13 18.83 6.25
C LYS A 440 -14.13 17.70 6.00
N ASP A 441 -13.75 16.50 6.40
CA ASP A 441 -14.64 15.34 6.42
C ASP A 441 -14.60 14.69 7.81
N HIS A 442 -15.18 13.49 7.90
CA HIS A 442 -15.22 12.70 9.13
C HIS A 442 -13.85 12.28 9.68
N ASN A 443 -12.76 12.46 8.92
CA ASN A 443 -11.39 12.18 9.36
C ASN A 443 -10.73 13.41 10.00
N CYS A 444 -11.44 14.53 10.14
CA CYS A 444 -10.93 15.76 10.75
C CYS A 444 -11.61 16.01 12.09
N ILE A 445 -10.84 16.47 13.08
CA ILE A 445 -11.36 16.88 14.39
C ILE A 445 -11.30 18.40 14.60
N PHE A 446 -10.45 19.10 13.85
CA PHE A 446 -10.36 20.56 13.87
C PHE A 446 -11.18 21.19 12.74
N GLU A 447 -11.57 22.46 12.92
CA GLU A 447 -12.25 23.26 11.88
C GLU A 447 -11.29 23.78 10.81
N TYR A 448 -10.01 24.00 11.14
CA TYR A 448 -8.98 24.24 10.14
C TYR A 448 -8.47 22.94 9.53
N LEU A 449 -7.81 23.11 8.39
CA LEU A 449 -6.99 22.09 7.75
C LEU A 449 -5.56 22.60 7.62
N ASN A 450 -4.61 21.69 7.64
CA ASN A 450 -3.19 21.95 7.41
C ASN A 450 -2.76 21.37 6.07
N SER A 451 -1.97 22.14 5.33
CA SER A 451 -1.08 21.61 4.29
C SER A 451 0.30 21.40 4.90
N THR A 452 0.68 20.14 5.08
CA THR A 452 1.93 19.76 5.73
C THR A 452 2.85 19.02 4.78
N ILE A 453 4.16 19.29 4.89
CA ILE A 453 5.22 18.58 4.19
C ILE A 453 6.15 18.01 5.24
N VAL A 454 6.28 16.68 5.29
CA VAL A 454 7.30 16.01 6.11
C VAL A 454 8.65 16.11 5.39
N LEU A 455 9.73 16.22 6.14
CA LEU A 455 11.10 16.36 5.63
C LEU A 455 12.08 15.55 6.48
N PRO A 456 13.16 14.98 5.91
CA PRO A 456 14.23 14.41 6.71
C PRO A 456 15.06 15.51 7.38
N ASN A 457 15.54 15.25 8.59
CA ASN A 457 16.48 16.13 9.28
C ASN A 457 17.95 15.79 8.93
N THR A 458 18.27 15.77 7.63
CA THR A 458 19.57 15.33 7.10
C THR A 458 20.15 16.26 6.04
N PHE A 459 19.50 17.41 5.80
CA PHE A 459 19.96 18.40 4.83
C PHE A 459 21.25 19.07 5.29
N ASP A 460 22.15 19.30 4.33
CA ASP A 460 23.40 20.01 4.58
C ASP A 460 23.16 21.52 4.68
N GLU A 461 22.12 22.03 4.01
CA GLU A 461 21.77 23.45 4.02
C GLU A 461 20.27 23.67 3.73
N ILE A 462 19.64 24.59 4.47
CA ILE A 462 18.24 25.00 4.27
C ILE A 462 18.17 26.52 4.08
N TRP A 463 17.37 26.97 3.12
CA TRP A 463 17.02 28.39 2.93
C TRP A 463 15.51 28.55 2.87
N LEU A 464 15.02 29.61 3.51
CA LEU A 464 13.64 30.06 3.44
C LEU A 464 13.62 31.33 2.59
N GLY A 465 13.38 31.15 1.30
CA GLY A 465 13.48 32.17 0.28
C GLY A 465 14.90 32.70 0.09
N ASN A 466 15.10 33.98 0.43
CA ASN A 466 16.39 34.65 0.26
C ASN A 466 17.32 34.52 1.47
N GLN A 467 16.89 33.90 2.57
CA GLN A 467 17.67 33.81 3.81
C GLN A 467 18.06 32.38 4.16
N PRO A 468 19.31 32.15 4.61
CA PRO A 468 19.70 30.85 5.14
C PRO A 468 18.95 30.62 6.44
N SER A 469 18.54 29.38 6.68
CA SER A 469 17.87 28.98 7.91
C SER A 469 18.64 27.85 8.57
N ALA A 470 18.97 28.03 9.84
CA ALA A 470 19.31 26.89 10.69
C ALA A 470 18.07 26.01 10.88
N VAL A 471 18.28 24.74 11.23
CA VAL A 471 17.19 23.90 11.72
C VAL A 471 16.72 24.49 13.06
N PRO A 472 15.41 24.74 13.25
CA PRO A 472 14.89 25.25 14.52
C PRO A 472 15.26 24.31 15.67
N THR A 473 15.40 24.83 16.89
CA THR A 473 15.53 23.97 18.07
C THR A 473 14.26 23.13 18.26
N PRO A 474 14.34 21.90 18.83
CA PRO A 474 13.15 21.10 19.10
C PRO A 474 12.07 21.88 19.87
N GLY A 475 10.82 21.74 19.45
CA GLY A 475 9.65 22.47 19.98
C GLY A 475 9.46 23.87 19.40
N THR A 476 10.27 24.31 18.44
CA THR A 476 10.20 25.66 17.85
C THR A 476 9.99 25.63 16.34
N LYS A 477 9.75 26.82 15.77
CA LYS A 477 9.51 27.03 14.34
C LYS A 477 10.26 28.23 13.78
N THR A 478 10.42 28.26 12.47
CA THR A 478 10.89 29.43 11.71
C THR A 478 9.95 29.69 10.55
N ASP A 479 9.40 30.90 10.49
CA ASP A 479 8.45 31.30 9.45
C ASP A 479 9.17 31.58 8.12
N PHE A 480 8.48 31.31 7.01
CA PHE A 480 9.00 31.63 5.69
C PHE A 480 9.05 33.15 5.44
N ASP A 481 9.94 33.56 4.54
CA ASP A 481 9.92 34.93 4.01
C ASP A 481 8.73 35.15 3.04
N ALA A 482 8.64 36.35 2.47
CA ALA A 482 7.54 36.71 1.57
C ALA A 482 7.53 35.91 0.26
N THR A 483 8.64 35.25 -0.10
CA THR A 483 8.72 34.43 -1.33
C THR A 483 8.03 33.08 -1.16
N GLN A 484 7.78 32.65 0.09
CA GLN A 484 7.16 31.36 0.43
C GLN A 484 7.83 30.18 -0.30
N THR A 485 9.16 30.21 -0.38
CA THR A 485 9.97 29.22 -1.11
C THR A 485 10.93 28.50 -0.16
N LEU A 486 11.03 27.17 -0.26
CA LEU A 486 12.06 26.38 0.40
C LEU A 486 13.17 26.08 -0.61
N PHE A 487 14.42 26.10 -0.14
CA PHE A 487 15.52 25.38 -0.76
C PHE A 487 16.19 24.48 0.28
N ALA A 488 16.37 23.20 -0.05
CA ALA A 488 17.07 22.25 0.79
C ALA A 488 18.12 21.52 -0.04
N ARG A 489 19.38 21.53 0.42
CA ARG A 489 20.51 20.88 -0.23
C ARG A 489 20.87 19.60 0.51
N PHE A 490 20.96 18.50 -0.22
CA PHE A 490 21.46 17.21 0.23
C PHE A 490 22.52 16.73 -0.76
N GLU A 491 23.78 16.85 -0.37
CA GLU A 491 24.96 16.69 -1.21
C GLU A 491 24.88 17.58 -2.46
N ASP A 492 24.77 16.97 -3.64
CA ASP A 492 24.59 17.63 -4.93
C ASP A 492 23.15 17.59 -5.43
N VAL A 493 22.20 17.11 -4.62
CA VAL A 493 20.77 17.20 -4.86
C VAL A 493 20.24 18.47 -4.19
N VAL A 494 19.46 19.26 -4.94
CA VAL A 494 18.74 20.40 -4.40
C VAL A 494 17.26 20.21 -4.65
N ILE A 495 16.48 20.33 -3.58
CA ILE A 495 15.02 20.37 -3.61
C ILE A 495 14.58 21.81 -3.42
N ALA A 496 13.68 22.26 -4.27
CA ALA A 496 12.96 23.51 -4.10
C ALA A 496 11.47 23.27 -4.18
N PHE A 497 10.72 24.03 -3.39
CA PHE A 497 9.33 24.25 -3.68
C PHE A 497 8.90 25.67 -3.36
N ARG A 498 7.87 26.14 -4.05
CA ARG A 498 7.27 27.45 -3.87
C ARG A 498 5.75 27.32 -3.78
N PHE A 499 5.16 27.91 -2.75
CA PHE A 499 3.70 28.10 -2.69
C PHE A 499 3.33 29.17 -3.73
N LEU A 500 2.59 28.76 -4.77
CA LEU A 500 2.15 29.66 -5.85
C LEU A 500 0.86 30.38 -5.49
N TRP A 501 -0.03 29.67 -4.80
CA TRP A 501 -1.35 30.15 -4.40
C TRP A 501 -1.88 29.29 -3.25
N SER A 502 -2.64 29.92 -2.34
CA SER A 502 -3.42 29.20 -1.33
C SER A 502 -4.64 30.02 -0.91
N ASN A 503 -5.57 29.40 -0.19
CA ASN A 503 -6.65 30.12 0.50
C ASN A 503 -6.31 30.48 1.97
N ALA A 504 -5.04 30.40 2.39
CA ALA A 504 -4.66 30.83 3.73
C ALA A 504 -5.01 32.31 3.95
N GLU A 505 -5.25 32.70 5.20
CA GLU A 505 -5.55 34.10 5.54
C GLU A 505 -4.42 35.04 5.13
N GLN A 506 -4.78 36.30 4.87
CA GLN A 506 -3.79 37.30 4.45
C GLN A 506 -2.71 37.47 5.52
N GLY A 507 -1.45 37.27 5.14
CA GLY A 507 -0.31 37.37 6.04
C GLY A 507 0.11 36.06 6.71
N THR A 508 -0.73 35.02 6.64
CA THR A 508 -0.36 33.67 7.08
C THR A 508 0.73 33.11 6.17
N ARG A 509 1.78 32.56 6.79
CA ARG A 509 2.93 31.99 6.09
C ARG A 509 3.15 30.54 6.51
N PRO A 510 3.67 29.70 5.61
CA PRO A 510 4.19 28.41 6.02
C PRO A 510 5.36 28.61 7.00
N ALA A 511 5.56 27.63 7.88
CA ALA A 511 6.67 27.63 8.82
C ALA A 511 7.36 26.25 8.85
N LEU A 512 8.68 26.25 9.00
CA LEU A 512 9.49 25.08 9.27
C LEU A 512 9.46 24.78 10.76
N TYR A 513 9.01 23.60 11.15
CA TYR A 513 8.94 23.12 12.53
C TYR A 513 9.97 22.03 12.76
N ASN A 514 10.58 22.06 13.95
CA ASN A 514 11.28 20.93 14.52
C ASN A 514 10.49 20.46 15.75
N ASP A 515 9.68 19.41 15.61
CA ASP A 515 8.90 18.87 16.74
C ASP A 515 9.76 17.94 17.63
N GLY A 516 11.04 17.72 17.30
CA GLY A 516 11.87 16.70 17.95
C GLY A 516 11.49 15.26 17.57
N PHE A 517 10.75 15.09 16.46
CA PHE A 517 10.22 13.80 16.04
C PHE A 517 11.32 12.84 15.58
N GLN A 518 11.25 11.59 16.06
CA GLN A 518 12.05 10.48 15.59
C GLN A 518 11.14 9.30 15.25
N PHE A 519 11.28 8.80 14.03
CA PHE A 519 10.51 7.65 13.58
C PHE A 519 11.00 6.37 14.28
N ILE A 520 10.04 5.55 14.72
CA ILE A 520 10.28 4.24 15.31
C ILE A 520 9.48 3.23 14.50
N ALA A 521 10.17 2.23 13.95
CA ALA A 521 9.52 1.17 13.19
C ALA A 521 8.74 0.24 14.14
N THR A 522 7.41 0.18 13.97
CA THR A 522 6.51 -0.61 14.83
C THR A 522 5.85 -1.80 14.13
N ARG A 523 5.68 -1.74 12.81
CA ARG A 523 5.07 -2.82 11.99
C ARG A 523 6.12 -3.86 11.61
N GLU A 524 7.05 -3.47 10.73
CA GLU A 524 8.22 -4.27 10.38
C GLU A 524 9.45 -3.72 11.10
N LYS A 525 10.26 -4.61 11.69
CA LYS A 525 11.43 -4.20 12.48
C LYS A 525 12.68 -4.12 11.61
N PHE A 526 13.15 -2.91 11.38
CA PHE A 526 14.42 -2.63 10.71
C PHE A 526 15.22 -1.55 11.46
N PRO A 527 16.56 -1.65 11.48
CA PRO A 527 17.39 -0.59 12.05
C PRO A 527 17.27 0.68 11.21
N LEU A 528 17.28 1.84 11.86
CA LEU A 528 17.26 3.13 11.21
C LEU A 528 18.20 4.09 11.93
N GLU A 529 19.29 4.45 11.27
CA GLU A 529 20.27 5.40 11.81
C GLU A 529 19.78 6.85 11.66
N HIS A 530 19.18 7.17 10.51
CA HIS A 530 18.65 8.49 10.21
C HIS A 530 17.13 8.45 10.27
N ASN A 531 16.56 8.73 11.44
CA ASN A 531 15.12 8.62 11.68
C ASN A 531 14.46 9.94 12.13
N ALA A 532 15.23 11.03 12.27
CA ALA A 532 14.70 12.33 12.67
C ALA A 532 14.02 13.04 11.49
N ALA A 533 12.84 13.61 11.75
CA ALA A 533 12.07 14.35 10.74
C ALA A 533 11.75 15.78 11.20
N LEU A 534 11.60 16.65 10.21
CA LEU A 534 11.06 18.00 10.33
C LEU A 534 9.72 18.05 9.60
N ARG A 535 8.99 19.15 9.77
CA ARG A 535 7.82 19.43 8.91
C ARG A 535 7.72 20.89 8.54
N ILE A 536 7.07 21.16 7.42
CA ILE A 536 6.60 22.49 7.05
C ILE A 536 5.08 22.47 7.06
N THR A 537 4.45 23.42 7.74
CA THR A 537 2.98 23.50 7.79
C THR A 537 2.51 24.88 7.39
N LEU A 538 1.51 24.90 6.50
CA LEU A 538 0.64 26.05 6.24
C LEU A 538 -0.75 25.73 6.79
N GLN A 539 -1.21 26.49 7.78
CA GLN A 539 -2.57 26.38 8.31
C GLN A 539 -3.53 27.19 7.42
N HIS A 540 -4.67 26.60 7.08
CA HIS A 540 -5.75 27.24 6.34
C HIS A 540 -6.80 27.84 7.30
N PRO A 541 -7.74 28.66 6.81
CA PRO A 541 -8.75 29.28 7.66
C PRO A 541 -9.62 28.24 8.40
N ASP A 542 -10.26 28.68 9.49
CA ASP A 542 -11.18 27.88 10.31
C ASP A 542 -12.57 27.74 9.63
N ASP A 543 -12.60 27.43 8.33
CA ASP A 543 -13.82 27.26 7.52
C ASP A 543 -13.97 25.82 6.96
N GLY A 544 -13.11 24.91 7.39
CA GLY A 544 -13.08 23.54 6.92
C GLY A 544 -12.57 23.37 5.50
N LYS A 545 -11.90 24.37 4.90
CA LYS A 545 -11.44 24.30 3.51
C LYS A 545 -9.94 24.59 3.38
N ALA A 546 -9.23 23.75 2.64
CA ALA A 546 -7.84 23.99 2.27
C ALA A 546 -7.65 23.86 0.76
N ASN A 547 -7.03 24.87 0.17
CA ASN A 547 -6.59 24.86 -1.22
C ASN A 547 -5.17 25.38 -1.29
N VAL A 548 -4.32 24.66 -2.02
CA VAL A 548 -2.92 25.03 -2.21
C VAL A 548 -2.44 24.60 -3.59
N ALA A 549 -1.70 25.48 -4.26
CA ALA A 549 -0.95 25.18 -5.47
C ALA A 549 0.53 25.40 -5.20
N MET A 550 1.36 24.42 -5.58
CA MET A 550 2.80 24.43 -5.33
C MET A 550 3.56 24.06 -6.59
N TRP A 551 4.71 24.72 -6.79
CA TRP A 551 5.70 24.30 -7.77
C TRP A 551 6.86 23.63 -7.05
N TRP A 552 7.26 22.46 -7.54
CA TRP A 552 8.34 21.63 -7.03
C TRP A 552 9.41 21.46 -8.11
N LYS A 553 10.67 21.49 -7.69
CA LYS A 553 11.84 21.26 -8.56
C LYS A 553 12.94 20.55 -7.79
N VAL A 554 13.36 19.39 -8.26
CA VAL A 554 14.45 18.59 -7.71
C VAL A 554 15.50 18.37 -8.79
N VAL A 555 16.75 18.75 -8.50
CA VAL A 555 17.86 18.70 -9.45
C VAL A 555 19.09 18.10 -8.81
N GLU A 556 19.76 17.23 -9.56
CA GLU A 556 21.08 16.66 -9.24
C GLU A 556 22.23 17.44 -9.86
N GLY A 557 23.44 17.26 -9.32
CA GLY A 557 24.68 17.81 -9.87
C GLY A 557 24.99 19.24 -9.45
N ILE A 558 24.30 19.79 -8.45
CA ILE A 558 24.57 21.13 -7.91
C ILE A 558 25.70 21.04 -6.87
N LYS A 559 26.94 21.03 -7.36
CA LYS A 559 28.14 20.71 -6.53
C LYS A 559 28.83 21.91 -5.88
N THR A 560 28.45 23.14 -6.22
CA THR A 560 29.13 24.35 -5.75
C THR A 560 28.12 25.37 -5.24
N ASP A 561 28.54 26.21 -4.30
CA ASP A 561 27.67 27.27 -3.75
C ASP A 561 27.25 28.27 -4.82
N ARG A 562 28.09 28.51 -5.84
CA ARG A 562 27.74 29.34 -7.01
C ARG A 562 26.61 28.70 -7.82
N ALA A 563 26.67 27.40 -8.08
CA ALA A 563 25.61 26.68 -8.79
C ALA A 563 24.32 26.65 -7.96
N PHE A 564 24.43 26.47 -6.64
CA PHE A 564 23.28 26.52 -5.74
C PHE A 564 22.63 27.91 -5.72
N ALA A 565 23.42 28.99 -5.61
CA ALA A 565 22.92 30.35 -5.69
C ALA A 565 22.22 30.64 -7.03
N ALA A 566 22.79 30.19 -8.16
CA ALA A 566 22.18 30.34 -9.48
C ALA A 566 20.85 29.57 -9.60
N PHE A 567 20.79 28.35 -9.06
CA PHE A 567 19.55 27.57 -8.99
C PHE A 567 18.47 28.28 -8.15
N ARG A 568 18.83 28.83 -6.99
CA ARG A 568 17.90 29.60 -6.15
C ARG A 568 17.35 30.81 -6.88
N GLN A 569 18.22 31.57 -7.56
CA GLN A 569 17.79 32.73 -8.35
C GLN A 569 16.86 32.32 -9.50
N GLU A 570 17.14 31.21 -10.19
CA GLU A 570 16.25 30.68 -11.22
C GLU A 570 14.83 30.41 -10.69
N VAL A 571 14.71 29.77 -9.53
CA VAL A 571 13.39 29.45 -8.94
C VAL A 571 12.69 30.70 -8.41
N LEU A 572 13.40 31.61 -7.75
CA LEU A 572 12.81 32.84 -7.21
C LEU A 572 12.31 33.78 -8.31
N GLN A 573 13.04 33.85 -9.43
CA GLN A 573 12.73 34.73 -10.56
C GLN A 573 11.80 34.10 -11.61
N ALA A 574 11.49 32.80 -11.50
CA ALA A 574 10.60 32.14 -12.44
C ALA A 574 9.24 32.86 -12.50
N GLU A 575 8.77 33.11 -13.73
CA GLU A 575 7.49 33.75 -13.96
C GLU A 575 6.36 32.81 -13.54
N VAL A 576 5.48 33.30 -12.67
CA VAL A 576 4.32 32.59 -12.15
C VAL A 576 3.06 33.31 -12.62
N ALA A 577 2.17 32.56 -13.26
CA ALA A 577 0.85 33.04 -13.65
C ALA A 577 -0.21 32.33 -12.79
N VAL A 578 -0.99 33.11 -12.03
CA VAL A 578 -2.14 32.63 -11.25
C VAL A 578 -3.36 33.46 -11.63
N LYS A 579 -4.43 32.79 -12.04
CA LYS A 579 -5.74 33.40 -12.26
C LYS A 579 -6.81 32.62 -11.52
N THR A 580 -7.57 33.32 -10.68
CA THR A 580 -8.74 32.78 -9.98
C THR A 580 -10.01 33.52 -10.40
N GLU A 581 -11.01 32.79 -10.90
CA GLU A 581 -12.27 33.40 -11.36
C GLU A 581 -13.42 32.40 -11.16
N ASN A 582 -14.42 32.76 -10.34
CA ASN A 582 -15.64 31.96 -10.11
C ASN A 582 -15.37 30.48 -9.75
N GLY A 583 -14.38 30.22 -8.88
CA GLY A 583 -13.99 28.85 -8.49
C GLY A 583 -13.06 28.13 -9.46
N LEU A 584 -12.77 28.72 -10.63
CA LEU A 584 -11.72 28.26 -11.54
C LEU A 584 -10.35 28.74 -11.06
N LEU A 585 -9.38 27.84 -11.06
CA LEU A 585 -7.97 28.15 -10.86
C LEU A 585 -7.19 27.77 -12.12
N ASP A 586 -6.45 28.71 -12.68
CA ASP A 586 -5.45 28.51 -13.73
C ASP A 586 -4.10 28.93 -13.15
N VAL A 587 -3.19 27.98 -13.00
CA VAL A 587 -1.89 28.19 -12.35
C VAL A 587 -0.78 27.56 -13.17
N ALA A 588 0.26 28.33 -13.46
CA ALA A 588 1.40 27.87 -14.23
C ALA A 588 2.69 28.60 -13.86
N VAL A 589 3.81 27.94 -14.13
CA VAL A 589 5.17 28.49 -14.06
C VAL A 589 5.82 28.35 -15.43
N LEU A 590 6.51 29.39 -15.89
CA LEU A 590 7.35 29.31 -17.08
C LEU A 590 8.71 28.74 -16.70
N THR A 591 8.95 27.48 -17.05
CA THR A 591 10.21 26.77 -16.78
C THR A 591 11.11 26.84 -18.01
N LYS A 592 12.39 26.45 -17.85
CA LYS A 592 13.30 26.25 -18.99
C LYS A 592 12.79 25.21 -19.99
N SER A 593 11.99 24.25 -19.55
CA SER A 593 11.40 23.23 -20.42
C SER A 593 10.14 23.73 -21.14
N GLY A 594 9.56 24.84 -20.69
CA GLY A 594 8.29 25.39 -21.20
C GLY A 594 7.28 25.63 -20.08
N LYS A 595 6.04 25.94 -20.46
CA LYS A 595 4.94 26.19 -19.52
C LYS A 595 4.56 24.90 -18.79
N LEU A 596 4.65 24.92 -17.46
CA LEU A 596 4.25 23.82 -16.58
C LEU A 596 3.12 24.29 -15.65
N GLY A 597 2.04 23.54 -15.54
CA GLY A 597 0.90 23.97 -14.74
C GLY A 597 -0.40 23.23 -15.04
N LEU A 598 -1.51 23.78 -14.58
CA LEU A 598 -2.82 23.15 -14.68
C LEU A 598 -3.95 24.17 -14.60
N ARG A 599 -5.13 23.75 -15.05
CA ARG A 599 -6.39 24.45 -14.84
C ARG A 599 -7.43 23.50 -14.25
N ALA A 600 -8.13 23.95 -13.22
CA ALA A 600 -9.14 23.18 -12.50
C ALA A 600 -10.36 24.03 -12.12
N ASP A 601 -11.51 23.38 -11.97
CA ASP A 601 -12.69 23.92 -11.30
C ASP A 601 -12.74 23.33 -9.89
N LEU A 602 -12.47 24.16 -8.88
CA LEU A 602 -12.44 23.75 -7.48
C LEU A 602 -13.83 23.59 -6.88
N ALA A 603 -14.86 24.24 -7.45
CA ALA A 603 -16.23 24.11 -6.97
C ALA A 603 -16.81 22.75 -7.39
N THR A 604 -16.55 22.32 -8.63
CA THR A 604 -17.05 21.03 -9.15
C THR A 604 -16.01 19.90 -9.11
N LYS A 605 -14.80 20.17 -8.60
CA LYS A 605 -13.67 19.22 -8.53
C LYS A 605 -13.33 18.61 -9.89
N LYS A 606 -13.34 19.43 -10.94
CA LYS A 606 -13.02 19.00 -12.32
C LYS A 606 -11.61 19.43 -12.73
N ARG A 607 -10.88 18.49 -13.33
CA ARG A 607 -9.59 18.74 -13.98
C ARG A 607 -9.87 19.20 -15.40
N LEU A 608 -9.47 20.43 -15.74
CA LEU A 608 -9.84 21.06 -17.01
C LEU A 608 -8.71 21.03 -18.04
N ALA A 609 -7.48 21.31 -17.62
CA ALA A 609 -6.31 21.28 -18.51
C ALA A 609 -5.01 20.99 -17.73
N TYR A 610 -4.02 20.45 -18.45
CA TYR A 610 -2.64 20.31 -17.99
C TYR A 610 -1.74 21.05 -18.97
N TYR A 611 -0.79 21.80 -18.45
CA TYR A 611 0.31 22.35 -19.20
C TYR A 611 1.54 21.54 -18.84
N ASN A 612 1.96 20.65 -19.74
CA ASN A 612 3.18 19.86 -19.57
C ASN A 612 4.08 20.12 -20.79
N PRO A 613 5.35 20.51 -20.58
CA PRO A 613 6.34 20.60 -21.64
C PRO A 613 6.42 19.35 -22.53
N GLN A 614 6.27 18.18 -21.91
CA GLN A 614 6.19 16.90 -22.58
C GLN A 614 4.85 16.26 -22.21
N PRO A 615 3.90 16.13 -23.16
CA PRO A 615 2.63 15.48 -22.90
C PRO A 615 2.83 14.03 -22.46
N LEU A 616 2.02 13.60 -21.48
CA LEU A 616 1.98 12.20 -21.05
C LEU A 616 1.35 11.31 -22.14
N PRO A 617 1.71 10.02 -22.21
CA PRO A 617 1.01 9.08 -23.07
C PRO A 617 -0.50 9.07 -22.76
N THR A 618 -1.34 8.84 -23.77
CA THR A 618 -2.80 8.83 -23.61
C THR A 618 -3.36 7.42 -23.41
N ASP A 619 -2.67 6.40 -23.91
CA ASP A 619 -3.10 5.01 -23.84
C ASP A 619 -1.96 4.12 -23.34
N PHE A 620 -1.93 3.90 -22.02
CA PHE A 620 -0.86 3.17 -21.33
C PHE A 620 -1.38 2.34 -20.16
N LEU A 621 -0.61 1.31 -19.77
CA LEU A 621 -0.72 0.65 -18.47
C LEU A 621 0.50 0.96 -17.60
N LEU A 622 1.68 0.72 -18.15
CA LEU A 622 2.96 1.01 -17.51
C LEU A 622 3.94 1.44 -18.60
N ASN A 623 4.39 2.69 -18.50
CA ASN A 623 5.28 3.30 -19.46
C ASN A 623 6.58 3.71 -18.78
N ILE A 624 7.73 3.38 -19.39
CA ILE A 624 9.05 3.84 -18.95
C ILE A 624 9.71 4.58 -20.11
N ASP A 625 10.02 5.86 -19.92
CA ASP A 625 10.68 6.72 -20.90
C ASP A 625 10.00 6.71 -22.29
N GLY A 626 8.67 6.71 -22.31
CA GLY A 626 7.87 6.67 -23.53
C GLY A 626 7.56 5.26 -24.05
N VAL A 627 8.14 4.20 -23.48
CA VAL A 627 7.92 2.81 -23.91
C VAL A 627 6.86 2.12 -23.06
N GLU A 628 5.76 1.68 -23.68
CA GLU A 628 4.73 0.88 -23.03
C GLU A 628 5.20 -0.57 -22.83
N ILE A 629 5.28 -1.00 -21.57
CA ILE A 629 5.79 -2.33 -21.19
C ILE A 629 4.76 -3.21 -20.48
N GLY A 630 3.62 -2.65 -20.07
CA GLY A 630 2.55 -3.39 -19.39
C GLY A 630 1.63 -4.12 -20.35
N LYS A 631 1.14 -3.45 -21.39
CA LYS A 631 0.21 -4.03 -22.38
C LYS A 631 0.74 -5.26 -23.10
N PRO A 632 2.00 -5.33 -23.56
CA PRO A 632 2.51 -6.54 -24.21
C PRO A 632 2.35 -7.83 -23.36
N ILE A 633 2.25 -7.69 -22.04
CA ILE A 633 2.03 -8.81 -21.11
C ILE A 633 0.54 -9.14 -20.99
N LEU A 634 -0.30 -8.12 -20.83
CA LEU A 634 -1.68 -8.26 -20.35
C LEU A 634 -2.75 -8.16 -21.44
N GLU A 635 -2.45 -7.58 -22.61
CA GLU A 635 -3.44 -7.29 -23.65
C GLU A 635 -4.22 -8.54 -24.09
N LYS A 636 -3.54 -9.70 -24.13
CA LYS A 636 -4.12 -10.99 -24.48
C LYS A 636 -5.27 -11.45 -23.55
N TYR A 637 -5.38 -10.87 -22.35
CA TYR A 637 -6.44 -11.17 -21.39
C TYR A 637 -7.65 -10.22 -21.48
N LYS A 638 -7.60 -9.21 -22.36
CA LYS A 638 -8.77 -8.37 -22.60
C LYS A 638 -9.84 -9.17 -23.33
N THR A 639 -10.98 -9.36 -22.69
CA THR A 639 -12.18 -9.88 -23.36
C THR A 639 -12.83 -8.76 -24.17
N ALA A 640 -13.47 -9.06 -25.30
CA ALA A 640 -14.25 -8.05 -26.04
C ALA A 640 -15.24 -7.34 -25.08
N ALA A 641 -15.33 -6.01 -25.18
CA ALA A 641 -16.32 -5.27 -24.41
C ALA A 641 -17.71 -5.78 -24.85
N LYS A 642 -18.48 -6.38 -23.92
CA LYS A 642 -19.90 -6.62 -24.17
C LYS A 642 -20.53 -5.24 -24.32
N ARG A 643 -20.94 -4.93 -25.56
CA ARG A 643 -21.64 -3.69 -25.90
C ARG A 643 -22.96 -3.61 -25.17
#